data_AF-A0A1R1PMT4-F1
#
_entry.id   AF-A0A1R1PMT4-F1
#
_cell.length_a   1.000
_cell.length_b   1.000
_cell.length_c   1.000
_cell.angle_alpha   90.00
_cell.angle_beta   90.00
_cell.angle_gamma   90.00
#
_symmetry.space_group_name_H-M   'P 1'
#
loop_
_entity.id
_entity.type
_entity.pdbx_description
1 polymer ?
#
loop_
_entity_poly.entity_id
_entity_poly.type
_entity_poly.pdbx_seq_one_letter_code
_entity_poly.pdbx_strand_id
1 'polypeptide(L)'
;MANDMSGNNMRYDGSEDLRLILERRQPDVVAVAGMEPSTFRLLEDVKRITENHTALTSDEIHVTLAPDRLARLYYNSERAMQEFPHLSAAERYAMSVGRCLQDVLAEYVAADRELLGLLLHRSQRLVPVDRRWAFLERELIIAVNAAGVNINDIAQSPHKQKTLSYVCGLGPRKAQLILNALSGPAGTSLIESRSDLIYRELVTKNIFVNCASFLRVWPAQSDILDSTRIHPEDYDLARKMAADALDVEDDDDDDHNYSRNRRKYDDGPSRYVAEVMKRAPEKLDDLILSEYAMELEKRLSVSKLFCLRFIKRELQHPYADSRHIYRDPDPKDVFEMLSGESIGDTLREDGSTIVVAQVARIRDKFAIARLDSGIDGFLNVANIDDRRVDIVSDELSVGETITAVVKKIDFDKLTVDLSTKPSDLQAAKAVLDQPPQDFFDRYFDFEADSICRSKNNLEKQISQMMQRSIPHPLFKQFNSRQAEKFLQRRKVGECVIRPSSLGHSYLTITWKIAPGLYHHISVQESDKPNNNELALGRLLMVRNQKFSDLDELLGVYLDPLIRKFEEARRYPKFYNPDTDPSYRHQSSSHPEQPADPDPSDPNESAQAMQDRLARHAKRYVSRIERHLDNASRATGTGSYLLALDYENPGCLAIHFKPNPKAALVKKWVIKVRPNEFCLGDRGRYPNVGTLINGFKTIAANISSANQNSAPTRPFQQLSSHYNHPPPPPPPPSQHQQQHQHQQHHHNYHHQPPPPPPPHTAPYPSYYHHHQQ
;
A
#
# COMPACT_ATOMS: atom_id res chain seq x y z
N MET A 1 35.75 -31.35 12.39
CA MET A 1 36.47 -32.40 13.16
C MET A 1 35.76 -32.45 14.51
N ALA A 2 35.17 -33.54 15.00
CA ALA A 2 35.27 -34.96 14.70
C ALA A 2 33.87 -35.61 14.69
N ASN A 3 33.69 -36.65 13.88
CA ASN A 3 32.58 -37.59 13.98
C ASN A 3 32.85 -38.50 15.18
N ASP A 4 32.02 -38.43 16.21
CA ASP A 4 32.01 -39.44 17.27
C ASP A 4 30.85 -40.41 17.03
N MET A 5 31.20 -41.69 16.87
CA MET A 5 30.27 -42.78 16.65
C MET A 5 29.76 -43.28 18.01
N SER A 6 28.63 -42.75 18.46
CA SER A 6 27.80 -43.45 19.45
C SER A 6 26.33 -43.31 19.02
N GLY A 7 25.64 -44.46 18.96
CA GLY A 7 24.28 -44.61 18.44
C GLY A 7 23.18 -44.03 19.33
N ASN A 8 23.36 -42.83 19.84
CA ASN A 8 22.31 -42.02 20.44
C ASN A 8 22.18 -40.77 19.59
N ASN A 9 21.13 -40.72 18.76
CA ASN A 9 20.83 -39.57 17.92
C ASN A 9 20.25 -38.45 18.80
N MET A 10 20.99 -38.02 19.83
CA MET A 10 20.69 -36.82 20.61
C MET A 10 20.83 -35.67 19.63
N ARG A 11 19.67 -35.15 19.19
CA ARG A 11 19.63 -33.87 18.48
C ARG A 11 20.34 -32.86 19.36
N TYR A 12 21.43 -32.29 18.85
CA TYR A 12 22.08 -31.14 19.46
C TYR A 12 21.03 -30.05 19.69
N ASP A 13 20.81 -29.70 20.95
CA ASP A 13 19.77 -28.75 21.39
C ASP A 13 20.34 -27.40 21.84
N GLY A 14 21.67 -27.24 21.82
CA GLY A 14 22.37 -26.00 22.16
C GLY A 14 22.31 -25.60 23.64
N SER A 15 21.77 -26.45 24.51
CA SER A 15 21.56 -26.15 25.93
C SER A 15 22.86 -25.92 26.70
N GLU A 16 23.85 -26.80 26.49
CA GLU A 16 25.18 -26.68 27.10
C GLU A 16 25.94 -25.45 26.61
N ASP A 17 25.81 -25.08 25.33
CA ASP A 17 26.48 -23.89 24.80
C ASP A 17 25.91 -22.61 25.38
N LEU A 18 24.58 -22.53 25.55
CA LEU A 18 23.95 -21.41 26.24
C LEU A 18 24.47 -21.31 27.68
N ARG A 19 24.53 -22.43 28.40
CA ARG A 19 25.06 -22.46 29.77
C ARG A 19 26.50 -21.95 29.85
N LEU A 20 27.38 -22.41 28.95
CA LEU A 20 28.76 -21.94 28.87
C LEU A 20 28.87 -20.44 28.59
N ILE A 21 27.95 -19.89 27.79
CA ILE A 21 27.89 -18.44 27.53
C ILE A 21 27.43 -17.69 28.78
N LEU A 22 26.41 -18.17 29.49
CA LEU A 22 25.93 -17.56 30.74
C LEU A 22 27.06 -17.52 31.80
N GLU A 23 27.75 -18.64 32.00
CA GLU A 23 28.88 -18.75 32.95
C GLU A 23 30.04 -17.81 32.57
N ARG A 24 30.35 -17.68 31.28
CA ARG A 24 31.49 -16.88 30.81
C ARG A 24 31.21 -15.38 30.78
N ARG A 25 29.97 -14.99 30.46
CA ARG A 25 29.61 -13.59 30.19
C ARG A 25 28.86 -12.93 31.33
N GLN A 26 28.23 -13.70 32.21
CA GLN A 26 27.42 -13.21 33.33
C GLN A 26 26.48 -12.06 32.91
N PRO A 27 25.58 -12.29 31.93
CA PRO A 27 24.72 -11.24 31.43
C PRO A 27 23.60 -10.90 32.43
N ASP A 28 23.27 -9.62 32.56
CA ASP A 28 22.09 -9.18 33.34
C ASP A 28 20.77 -9.50 32.62
N VAL A 29 20.80 -9.52 31.28
CA VAL A 29 19.62 -9.71 30.42
C VAL A 29 19.94 -10.63 29.25
N VAL A 30 19.03 -11.55 28.96
CA VAL A 30 19.05 -12.40 27.77
C VAL A 30 17.83 -12.08 26.91
N ALA A 31 18.10 -11.74 25.65
CA ALA A 31 17.09 -11.36 24.68
C ALA A 31 16.87 -12.49 23.67
N VAL A 32 15.61 -12.86 23.47
CA VAL A 32 15.20 -13.77 22.39
C VAL A 32 14.42 -12.97 21.36
N ALA A 33 14.69 -13.19 20.08
CA ALA A 33 14.00 -12.54 18.98
C ALA A 33 13.91 -13.49 17.78
N GLY A 34 12.87 -13.32 16.97
CA GLY A 34 12.65 -14.14 15.78
C GLY A 34 11.42 -13.69 14.99
N MET A 35 11.26 -14.27 13.81
CA MET A 35 10.24 -13.86 12.83
C MET A 35 9.09 -14.86 12.68
N GLU A 36 9.16 -15.98 13.40
CA GLU A 36 8.20 -17.07 13.31
C GLU A 36 7.58 -17.38 14.68
N PRO A 37 6.35 -17.91 14.72
CA PRO A 37 5.73 -18.39 15.96
C PRO A 37 6.55 -19.48 16.67
N SER A 38 7.39 -20.22 15.94
CA SER A 38 8.32 -21.22 16.50
C SER A 38 9.30 -20.62 17.51
N THR A 39 9.62 -19.33 17.41
CA THR A 39 10.48 -18.56 18.33
C THR A 39 9.95 -18.57 19.77
N PHE A 40 8.64 -18.69 19.97
CA PHE A 40 8.07 -18.74 21.31
C PHE A 40 8.50 -19.99 22.08
N ARG A 41 8.64 -21.13 21.39
CA ARG A 41 9.19 -22.36 22.00
C ARG A 41 10.66 -22.17 22.39
N LEU A 42 11.42 -21.47 21.55
CA LEU A 42 12.80 -21.10 21.88
C LEU A 42 12.86 -20.20 23.12
N LEU A 43 11.95 -19.24 23.26
CA LEU A 43 11.86 -18.40 24.46
C LEU A 43 11.60 -19.24 25.72
N GLU A 44 10.66 -20.19 25.67
CA GLU A 44 10.38 -21.10 26.78
C GLU A 44 11.59 -21.97 27.13
N ASP A 45 12.29 -22.51 26.12
CA ASP A 45 13.48 -23.32 26.32
C ASP A 45 14.63 -22.50 26.93
N VAL A 46 14.86 -21.27 26.45
CA VAL A 46 15.87 -20.35 27.00
C VAL A 46 15.54 -19.97 28.43
N LYS A 47 14.28 -19.63 28.74
CA LYS A 47 13.82 -19.34 30.11
C LYS A 47 14.12 -20.52 31.04
N ARG A 48 13.72 -21.73 30.65
CA ARG A 48 13.96 -22.95 31.43
C ARG A 48 15.45 -23.19 31.70
N ILE A 49 16.31 -22.99 30.70
CA ILE A 49 17.77 -23.20 30.84
C ILE A 49 18.37 -22.13 31.76
N THR A 50 17.99 -20.87 31.59
CA THR A 50 18.47 -19.76 32.42
C THR A 50 18.01 -19.90 33.86
N GLU A 51 16.75 -20.25 34.12
CA GLU A 51 16.22 -20.51 35.47
C GLU A 51 17.01 -21.62 36.19
N ASN A 52 17.33 -22.71 35.50
CA ASN A 52 18.17 -23.78 36.04
C ASN A 52 19.58 -23.29 36.37
N HIS A 53 20.15 -22.38 35.57
CA HIS A 53 21.45 -21.78 35.81
C HIS A 53 21.42 -20.83 37.00
N THR A 54 20.46 -19.90 37.04
CA THR A 54 20.22 -18.97 38.14
C THR A 54 19.99 -19.69 39.47
N ALA A 55 19.30 -20.83 39.47
CA ALA A 55 19.12 -21.65 40.67
C ALA A 55 20.45 -22.24 41.21
N LEU A 56 21.47 -22.40 40.36
CA LEU A 56 22.79 -22.91 40.73
C LEU A 56 23.76 -21.80 41.14
N THR A 57 23.75 -20.65 40.45
CA THR A 57 24.72 -19.56 40.66
C THR A 57 24.20 -18.42 41.54
N SER A 58 22.89 -18.35 41.77
CA SER A 58 22.19 -17.22 42.41
C SER A 58 22.29 -15.88 41.64
N ASP A 59 22.58 -15.93 40.34
CA ASP A 59 22.60 -14.75 39.47
C ASP A 59 21.20 -14.47 38.91
N GLU A 60 20.63 -13.30 39.19
CA GLU A 60 19.32 -12.89 38.65
C GLU A 60 19.47 -12.41 37.20
N ILE A 61 19.00 -13.23 36.25
CA ILE A 61 19.11 -12.96 34.81
C ILE A 61 17.71 -12.77 34.24
N HIS A 62 17.41 -11.59 33.69
CA HIS A 62 16.10 -11.31 33.07
C HIS A 62 16.05 -11.87 31.65
N VAL A 63 15.06 -12.69 31.33
CA VAL A 63 14.86 -13.26 29.98
C VAL A 63 13.62 -12.66 29.33
N THR A 64 13.81 -11.96 28.21
CA THR A 64 12.73 -11.25 27.52
C THR A 64 12.67 -11.53 26.02
N LEU A 65 11.48 -11.40 25.44
CA LEU A 65 11.31 -11.37 23.99
C LEU A 65 11.52 -9.93 23.51
N ALA A 66 12.51 -9.71 22.65
CA ALA A 66 12.86 -8.39 22.18
C ALA A 66 12.18 -8.06 20.83
N PRO A 67 11.64 -6.84 20.65
CA PRO A 67 11.19 -6.35 19.36
C PRO A 67 12.35 -6.30 18.35
N ASP A 68 12.13 -6.85 17.16
CA ASP A 68 13.20 -7.04 16.17
C ASP A 68 13.06 -6.14 14.93
N ARG A 69 12.08 -5.24 14.90
CA ARG A 69 11.75 -4.42 13.71
C ARG A 69 12.95 -3.68 13.14
N LEU A 70 13.81 -3.13 14.00
CA LEU A 70 15.07 -2.47 13.58
C LEU A 70 16.13 -3.49 13.16
N ALA A 71 16.27 -4.59 13.90
CA ALA A 71 17.20 -5.65 13.55
C ALA A 71 16.92 -6.21 12.16
N ARG A 72 15.64 -6.31 11.76
CA ARG A 72 15.19 -6.70 10.41
C ARG A 72 15.58 -5.73 9.30
N LEU A 73 15.74 -4.44 9.61
CA LEU A 73 16.31 -3.47 8.66
C LEU A 73 17.84 -3.56 8.63
N TYR A 74 18.45 -3.68 9.80
CA TYR A 74 19.89 -3.64 9.96
C TYR A 74 20.63 -4.84 9.35
N TYR A 75 20.18 -6.07 9.59
CA TYR A 75 21.03 -7.26 9.39
C TYR A 75 21.56 -7.46 7.96
N ASN A 76 20.82 -7.01 6.94
CA ASN A 76 21.21 -7.03 5.53
C ASN A 76 21.59 -5.64 4.96
N SER A 77 21.62 -4.61 5.79
CA SER A 77 22.02 -3.25 5.39
C SER A 77 23.50 -3.18 4.98
N GLU A 78 23.83 -2.21 4.13
CA GLU A 78 25.23 -1.89 3.81
C GLU A 78 26.02 -1.50 5.05
N ARG A 79 25.38 -0.77 5.97
CA ARG A 79 25.96 -0.38 7.26
C ARG A 79 26.38 -1.60 8.08
N ALA A 80 25.52 -2.60 8.23
CA ALA A 80 25.85 -3.80 9.00
C ALA A 80 26.99 -4.61 8.36
N MET A 81 27.04 -4.65 7.02
CA MET A 81 28.14 -5.30 6.28
C MET A 81 29.46 -4.56 6.43
N GLN A 82 29.44 -3.23 6.57
CA GLN A 82 30.64 -2.42 6.83
C GLN A 82 31.10 -2.51 8.29
N GLU A 83 30.17 -2.45 9.25
CA GLU A 83 30.49 -2.56 10.68
C GLU A 83 30.99 -3.95 11.04
N PHE A 84 30.37 -5.01 10.49
CA PHE A 84 30.69 -6.39 10.81
C PHE A 84 30.80 -7.28 9.56
N PRO A 85 31.87 -7.16 8.76
CA PRO A 85 32.02 -7.91 7.52
C PRO A 85 32.13 -9.43 7.72
N HIS A 86 32.63 -9.87 8.88
CA HIS A 86 32.90 -11.27 9.18
C HIS A 86 31.72 -12.00 9.83
N LEU A 87 30.69 -11.28 10.25
CA LEU A 87 29.52 -11.86 10.91
C LEU A 87 28.46 -12.28 9.87
N SER A 88 27.84 -13.42 10.12
CA SER A 88 26.68 -13.89 9.37
C SER A 88 25.49 -12.94 9.56
N ALA A 89 24.49 -13.06 8.67
CA ALA A 89 23.25 -12.31 8.74
C ALA A 89 22.53 -12.49 10.09
N ALA A 90 22.49 -13.72 10.61
CA ALA A 90 21.85 -14.04 11.89
C ALA A 90 22.61 -13.44 13.10
N GLU A 91 23.95 -13.45 13.07
CA GLU A 91 24.75 -12.82 14.13
C GLU A 91 24.59 -11.30 14.12
N ARG A 92 24.56 -10.66 12.93
CA ARG A 92 24.29 -9.22 12.80
C ARG A 92 22.88 -8.85 13.29
N TYR A 93 21.90 -9.72 13.04
CA TYR A 93 20.55 -9.58 13.57
C TYR A 93 20.56 -9.62 15.11
N ALA A 94 21.17 -10.64 15.72
CA ALA A 94 21.27 -10.76 17.18
C ALA A 94 22.01 -9.57 17.83
N MET A 95 23.08 -9.09 17.18
CA MET A 95 23.82 -7.90 17.61
C MET A 95 22.92 -6.65 17.65
N SER A 96 22.10 -6.43 16.61
CA SER A 96 21.18 -5.29 16.57
C SER A 96 20.08 -5.38 17.62
N VAL A 97 19.56 -6.59 17.89
CA VAL A 97 18.59 -6.81 18.99
C VAL A 97 19.19 -6.43 20.34
N GLY A 98 20.42 -6.87 20.63
CA GLY A 98 21.12 -6.50 21.86
C GLY A 98 21.34 -4.99 21.99
N ARG A 99 21.77 -4.33 20.91
CA ARG A 99 21.94 -2.86 20.90
C ARG A 99 20.62 -2.12 21.10
N CYS A 100 19.52 -2.60 20.51
CA CYS A 100 18.21 -2.00 20.69
C CYS A 100 17.76 -2.06 22.16
N LEU A 101 17.97 -3.18 22.86
CA LEU A 101 17.63 -3.27 24.28
C LEU A 101 18.48 -2.34 25.16
N GLN A 102 19.75 -2.12 24.80
CA GLN A 102 20.62 -1.19 25.52
C GLN A 102 20.25 0.27 25.26
N ASP A 103 20.02 0.65 24.01
CA ASP A 103 19.63 2.02 23.63
C ASP A 103 18.85 2.05 22.32
N VAL A 104 17.52 1.92 22.45
CA VAL A 104 16.57 1.99 21.33
C VAL A 104 16.77 3.26 20.51
N LEU A 105 16.98 4.40 21.18
CA LEU A 105 17.03 5.70 20.51
C LEU A 105 18.24 5.81 19.59
N ALA A 106 19.41 5.35 20.02
CA ALA A 106 20.62 5.34 19.21
C ALA A 106 20.45 4.47 17.95
N GLU A 107 19.82 3.30 18.07
CA GLU A 107 19.59 2.42 16.91
C GLU A 107 18.56 3.00 15.93
N TYR A 108 17.48 3.63 16.41
CA TYR A 108 16.54 4.35 15.55
C TYR A 108 17.23 5.47 14.78
N VAL A 109 18.01 6.30 15.46
CA VAL A 109 18.75 7.40 14.83
C VAL A 109 19.75 6.87 13.80
N ALA A 110 20.44 5.78 14.13
CA ALA A 110 21.47 5.22 13.27
C ALA A 110 20.90 4.61 11.97
N ALA A 111 19.63 4.17 11.96
CA ALA A 111 18.91 3.69 10.78
C ALA A 111 18.52 4.81 9.78
N ASP A 112 18.35 6.05 10.23
CA ASP A 112 18.13 7.22 9.36
C ASP A 112 16.98 7.01 8.35
N ARG A 113 17.17 7.31 7.05
CA ARG A 113 16.10 7.18 6.05
C ARG A 113 15.61 5.74 5.85
N GLU A 114 16.33 4.72 6.32
CA GLU A 114 15.86 3.33 6.31
C GLU A 114 14.61 3.15 7.19
N LEU A 115 14.40 4.03 8.18
CA LEU A 115 13.19 4.05 9.01
C LEU A 115 11.90 4.20 8.20
N LEU A 116 11.96 4.79 7.00
CA LEU A 116 10.80 4.89 6.10
C LEU A 116 10.29 3.52 5.62
N GLY A 117 11.11 2.48 5.73
CA GLY A 117 10.76 1.09 5.47
C GLY A 117 9.95 0.45 6.60
N LEU A 118 9.98 1.00 7.82
CA LEU A 118 9.14 0.51 8.92
C LEU A 118 7.67 0.82 8.66
N LEU A 119 6.80 -0.14 8.93
CA LEU A 119 5.36 0.06 8.93
C LEU A 119 4.92 0.57 10.31
N LEU A 120 5.02 1.89 10.53
CA LEU A 120 4.58 2.54 11.76
C LEU A 120 3.05 2.68 11.81
N HIS A 121 2.43 2.93 10.65
CA HIS A 121 0.99 3.06 10.53
C HIS A 121 0.49 2.56 9.16
N ARG A 122 -0.69 1.93 9.12
CA ARG A 122 -1.26 1.34 7.89
C ARG A 122 -1.45 2.36 6.77
N SER A 123 -1.93 3.55 7.13
CA SER A 123 -2.18 4.65 6.19
C SER A 123 -0.93 5.50 5.89
N GLN A 124 0.25 5.16 6.40
CA GLN A 124 1.46 5.97 6.20
C GLN A 124 1.81 6.16 4.71
N ARG A 125 1.44 5.20 3.85
CA ARG A 125 1.68 5.25 2.41
C ARG A 125 0.88 6.36 1.70
N LEU A 126 -0.17 6.89 2.34
CA LEU A 126 -0.96 8.02 1.83
C LEU A 126 -0.24 9.37 2.00
N VAL A 127 0.83 9.43 2.79
CA VAL A 127 1.59 10.65 3.04
C VAL A 127 2.88 10.67 2.20
N PRO A 128 3.17 11.77 1.47
CA PRO A 128 4.41 11.91 0.70
C PRO A 128 5.67 11.60 1.52
N VAL A 129 6.64 10.95 0.89
CA VAL A 129 7.86 10.44 1.55
C VAL A 129 8.63 11.55 2.26
N ASP A 130 8.83 12.70 1.60
CA ASP A 130 9.60 13.81 2.19
C ASP A 130 8.89 14.42 3.40
N ARG A 131 7.55 14.51 3.35
CA ARG A 131 6.77 14.97 4.50
C ARG A 131 6.91 13.99 5.65
N ARG A 132 6.77 12.68 5.41
CA ARG A 132 6.96 11.65 6.45
C ARG A 132 8.35 11.73 7.08
N TRP A 133 9.38 11.85 6.26
CA TRP A 133 10.75 11.98 6.75
C TRP A 133 10.91 13.23 7.62
N ALA A 134 10.42 14.40 7.19
CA ALA A 134 10.52 15.63 7.96
C ALA A 134 9.85 15.53 9.34
N PHE A 135 8.71 14.84 9.44
CA PHE A 135 8.07 14.58 10.73
C PHE A 135 8.87 13.59 11.58
N LEU A 136 9.36 12.49 11.01
CA LEU A 136 10.20 11.53 11.74
C LEU A 136 11.50 12.17 12.24
N GLU A 137 12.17 12.94 11.39
CA GLU A 137 13.40 13.67 11.74
C GLU A 137 13.15 14.65 12.89
N ARG A 138 12.02 15.37 12.88
CA ARG A 138 11.63 16.24 13.99
C ARG A 138 11.42 15.47 15.29
N GLU A 139 10.73 14.33 15.25
CA GLU A 139 10.53 13.50 16.45
C GLU A 139 11.84 12.92 16.98
N LEU A 140 12.77 12.52 16.09
CA LEU A 140 14.12 12.08 16.48
C LEU A 140 14.88 13.21 17.17
N ILE A 141 14.83 14.44 16.65
CA ILE A 141 15.44 15.61 17.30
C ILE A 141 14.84 15.80 18.70
N ILE A 142 13.51 15.77 18.85
CA ILE A 142 12.86 15.93 20.15
C ILE A 142 13.32 14.84 21.13
N ALA A 143 13.29 13.57 20.72
CA ALA A 143 13.68 12.45 21.55
C ALA A 143 15.16 12.50 21.98
N VAL A 144 16.08 12.81 21.04
CA VAL A 144 17.52 12.93 21.31
C VAL A 144 17.81 14.06 22.29
N ASN A 145 17.17 15.21 22.15
CA ASN A 145 17.42 16.34 23.05
C ASN A 145 16.72 16.16 24.41
N ALA A 146 15.60 15.44 24.47
CA ALA A 146 14.95 15.09 25.73
C ALA A 146 15.77 14.09 26.56
N ALA A 147 16.30 13.03 25.92
CA ALA A 147 17.21 12.10 26.57
C ALA A 147 18.54 12.76 26.91
N GLY A 148 19.07 13.51 25.94
CA GLY A 148 20.40 14.10 25.93
C GLY A 148 21.48 13.08 25.57
N VAL A 149 22.69 13.60 25.33
CA VAL A 149 23.80 12.84 24.77
C VAL A 149 25.06 12.98 25.60
N ASN A 150 25.71 11.87 25.99
CA ASN A 150 27.08 11.92 26.53
C ASN A 150 28.09 11.99 25.38
N ILE A 151 28.77 13.13 25.23
CA ILE A 151 29.68 13.38 24.10
C ILE A 151 30.88 12.43 24.10
N ASN A 152 31.38 12.06 25.29
CA ASN A 152 32.55 11.20 25.44
C ASN A 152 32.20 9.73 25.13
N ASP A 153 31.01 9.26 25.53
CA ASP A 153 30.51 7.93 25.17
C ASP A 153 30.27 7.81 23.66
N ILE A 154 29.66 8.84 23.07
CA ILE A 154 29.42 8.88 21.63
C ILE A 154 30.73 8.84 20.83
N ALA A 155 31.74 9.60 21.25
CA ALA A 155 33.03 9.62 20.56
C ALA A 155 33.68 8.23 20.51
N GLN A 156 33.48 7.42 21.55
CA GLN A 156 34.03 6.07 21.68
C GLN A 156 33.16 4.98 21.04
N SER A 157 31.88 5.26 20.80
CA SER A 157 30.88 4.27 20.33
C SER A 157 30.41 4.58 18.90
N PRO A 158 31.00 3.97 17.85
CA PRO A 158 30.67 4.28 16.45
C PRO A 158 29.18 4.20 16.11
N HIS A 159 28.48 3.19 16.63
CA HIS A 159 27.05 2.98 16.37
C HIS A 159 26.15 4.09 16.96
N LYS A 160 26.62 4.85 17.95
CA LYS A 160 25.90 5.98 18.56
C LYS A 160 26.25 7.34 17.95
N GLN A 161 27.30 7.42 17.13
CA GLN A 161 27.82 8.69 16.59
C GLN A 161 26.78 9.53 15.85
N LYS A 162 25.86 8.87 15.16
CA LYS A 162 24.80 9.56 14.41
C LYS A 162 23.84 10.33 15.31
N THR A 163 23.69 9.96 16.59
CA THR A 163 22.88 10.70 17.57
C THR A 163 23.32 12.15 17.70
N LEU A 164 24.62 12.44 17.53
CA LEU A 164 25.15 13.80 17.61
C LEU A 164 24.59 14.74 16.53
N SER A 165 24.20 14.23 15.36
CA SER A 165 23.63 15.08 14.30
C SER A 165 22.22 15.58 14.59
N TYR A 166 21.53 14.98 15.57
CA TYR A 166 20.16 15.32 15.95
C TYR A 166 20.10 16.23 17.19
N VAL A 167 21.25 16.59 17.77
CA VAL A 167 21.33 17.56 18.87
C VAL A 167 21.03 18.97 18.34
N CYS A 168 20.26 19.76 19.09
CA CYS A 168 19.89 21.13 18.72
C CYS A 168 21.12 21.97 18.34
N GLY A 169 21.04 22.67 17.20
CA GLY A 169 22.13 23.49 16.67
C GLY A 169 23.25 22.70 15.94
N LEU A 170 23.30 21.38 16.15
CA LEU A 170 24.13 20.46 15.38
C LEU A 170 23.37 19.96 14.16
N GLY A 171 24.14 19.40 13.23
CA GLY A 171 23.65 18.78 12.00
C GLY A 171 24.77 17.90 11.46
N PRO A 172 24.52 17.10 10.41
CA PRO A 172 25.45 16.05 9.96
C PRO A 172 26.89 16.55 9.77
N ARG A 173 27.04 17.73 9.15
CA ARG A 173 28.36 18.34 8.91
C ARG A 173 29.08 18.73 10.20
N LYS A 174 28.38 19.36 11.14
CA LYS A 174 28.98 19.83 12.40
C LYS A 174 29.29 18.67 13.35
N ALA A 175 28.38 17.70 13.43
CA ALA A 175 28.60 16.48 14.20
C ALA A 175 29.86 15.75 13.72
N GLN A 176 30.04 15.60 12.39
CA GLN A 176 31.25 14.98 11.85
C GLN A 176 32.53 15.76 12.17
N LEU A 177 32.49 17.10 12.14
CA LEU A 177 33.65 17.92 12.52
C LEU A 177 34.05 17.71 13.97
N ILE A 178 33.07 17.67 14.88
CA ILE A 178 33.30 17.37 16.30
C ILE A 178 33.91 15.97 16.45
N LEU A 179 33.32 14.95 15.82
CA LEU A 179 33.81 13.57 15.90
C LEU A 179 35.24 13.43 15.34
N ASN A 180 35.55 14.06 14.21
CA ASN A 180 36.88 14.05 13.62
C ASN A 180 37.92 14.73 14.52
N ALA A 181 37.55 15.85 15.15
CA ALA A 181 38.41 16.54 16.10
C ALA A 181 38.71 15.68 17.34
N LEU A 182 37.71 14.94 17.84
CA LEU A 182 37.85 14.03 18.98
C LEU A 182 38.57 12.71 18.62
N SER A 183 38.63 12.33 17.34
CA SER A 183 39.22 11.06 16.87
C SER A 183 40.62 11.19 16.24
N GLY A 184 41.19 12.40 16.16
CA GLY A 184 42.42 12.67 15.39
C GLY A 184 43.74 12.19 16.02
N PRO A 185 44.86 12.13 15.26
CA PRO A 185 46.18 11.64 15.72
C PRO A 185 46.84 12.51 16.80
N ALA A 186 46.43 13.78 16.92
CA ALA A 186 46.82 14.68 17.99
C ALA A 186 46.03 14.45 19.28
N GLY A 187 45.00 13.60 19.25
CA GLY A 187 44.22 13.10 20.38
C GLY A 187 44.06 14.13 21.50
N THR A 188 43.40 15.26 21.25
CA THR A 188 42.95 16.05 22.39
C THR A 188 42.01 15.14 23.16
N SER A 189 42.34 14.91 24.43
CA SER A 189 41.60 14.10 25.38
C SER A 189 40.10 14.33 25.28
N LEU A 190 39.34 13.33 25.72
CA LEU A 190 37.92 13.44 26.04
C LEU A 190 37.57 14.84 26.56
N ILE A 191 36.40 15.34 26.19
CA ILE A 191 35.97 16.66 26.64
C ILE A 191 35.89 16.63 28.17
N GLU A 192 36.56 17.57 28.83
CA GLU A 192 36.65 17.62 30.30
C GLU A 192 35.61 18.58 30.88
N SER A 193 35.26 19.63 30.11
CA SER A 193 34.18 20.57 30.42
C SER A 193 33.43 20.98 29.17
N ARG A 194 32.15 21.36 29.30
CA ARG A 194 31.37 21.91 28.18
C ARG A 194 32.05 23.11 27.53
N SER A 195 32.76 23.94 28.29
CA SER A 195 33.47 25.11 27.77
C SER A 195 34.55 24.76 26.74
N ASP A 196 35.08 23.53 26.76
CA ASP A 196 36.03 23.04 25.74
C ASP A 196 35.44 23.06 24.33
N LEU A 197 34.11 22.95 24.20
CA LEU A 197 33.42 23.04 22.92
C LEU A 197 33.65 24.39 22.23
N ILE A 198 33.79 25.47 23.01
CA ILE A 198 34.14 26.79 22.50
C ILE A 198 35.66 26.98 22.45
N TYR A 199 36.37 26.67 23.53
CA TYR A 199 37.81 26.95 23.63
C TYR A 199 38.65 26.20 22.61
N ARG A 200 38.23 24.97 22.25
CA ARG A 200 38.86 24.17 21.19
C ARG A 200 38.27 24.44 19.80
N GLU A 201 37.46 25.51 19.66
CA GLU A 201 36.82 25.95 18.42
C GLU A 201 35.98 24.85 17.72
N LEU A 202 35.41 23.91 18.49
CA LEU A 202 34.60 22.82 17.96
C LEU A 202 33.22 23.30 17.50
N VAL A 203 32.68 24.31 18.18
CA VAL A 203 31.43 24.99 17.83
C VAL A 203 31.57 26.51 17.98
N THR A 204 30.73 27.25 17.24
CA THR A 204 30.64 28.70 17.39
C THR A 204 29.73 29.07 18.56
N LYS A 205 29.86 30.31 19.07
CA LYS A 205 29.09 30.82 20.22
C LYS A 205 27.59 30.54 20.13
N ASN A 206 26.93 30.86 19.02
CA ASN A 206 25.49 30.66 18.87
C ASN A 206 25.11 29.17 18.86
N ILE A 207 25.99 28.31 18.35
CA ILE A 207 25.75 26.86 18.33
C ILE A 207 25.95 26.28 19.71
N PHE A 208 26.96 26.74 20.46
CA PHE A 208 27.15 26.37 21.85
C PHE A 208 25.91 26.64 22.69
N VAL A 209 25.35 27.85 22.61
CA VAL A 209 24.10 28.21 23.34
C VAL A 209 22.94 27.28 22.97
N ASN A 210 22.88 26.79 21.74
CA ASN A 210 21.81 25.87 21.32
C ASN A 210 22.03 24.42 21.77
N CYS A 211 23.28 23.96 21.92
CA CYS A 211 23.59 22.54 22.14
C CYS A 211 24.08 22.20 23.55
N ALA A 212 24.57 23.17 24.33
CA ALA A 212 25.35 22.91 25.53
C ALA A 212 24.59 22.10 26.60
N SER A 213 23.32 22.41 26.85
CA SER A 213 22.49 21.69 27.84
C SER A 213 22.18 20.24 27.45
N PHE A 214 22.18 19.94 26.15
CA PHE A 214 21.87 18.60 25.63
C PHE A 214 23.11 17.68 25.58
N LEU A 215 24.30 18.27 25.57
CA LEU A 215 25.57 17.55 25.62
C LEU A 215 26.02 17.38 27.07
N ARG A 216 25.97 16.16 27.57
CA ARG A 216 26.52 15.77 28.86
C ARG A 216 28.01 15.48 28.75
N VAL A 217 28.77 15.94 29.73
CA VAL A 217 30.17 15.54 29.93
C VAL A 217 30.23 14.65 31.16
N TRP A 218 30.47 13.35 30.96
CA TRP A 218 30.56 12.38 32.04
C TRP A 218 31.68 11.36 31.81
N PRO A 219 32.49 11.03 32.83
CA PRO A 219 32.49 11.61 34.19
C PRO A 219 32.91 13.09 34.20
N ALA A 220 32.24 13.90 35.02
CA ALA A 220 32.53 15.34 35.13
C ALA A 220 33.78 15.56 35.99
N GLN A 221 34.86 16.05 35.36
CA GLN A 221 36.14 16.27 36.04
C GLN A 221 36.30 17.72 36.52
N SER A 222 35.77 18.69 35.77
CA SER A 222 35.92 20.12 36.04
C SER A 222 34.76 20.69 36.86
N ASP A 223 33.52 20.62 36.33
CA ASP A 223 32.32 21.12 37.00
C ASP A 223 31.23 20.05 37.04
N ILE A 224 30.67 19.78 38.22
CA ILE A 224 29.60 18.79 38.41
C ILE A 224 28.34 19.15 37.61
N LEU A 225 28.10 20.44 37.34
CA LEU A 225 26.96 20.90 36.55
C LEU A 225 27.02 20.44 35.09
N ASP A 226 28.21 20.15 34.54
CA ASP A 226 28.36 19.60 33.18
C ASP A 226 27.80 18.16 33.05
N SER A 227 27.54 17.51 34.18
CA SER A 227 26.86 16.21 34.24
C SER A 227 25.33 16.30 34.25
N THR A 228 24.76 17.50 34.33
CA THR A 228 23.31 17.78 34.42
C THR A 228 22.75 18.34 33.12
N ARG A 229 21.42 18.50 32.99
CA ARG A 229 20.82 19.22 31.85
C ARG A 229 20.72 20.74 32.04
N ILE A 230 21.26 21.28 33.14
CA ILE A 230 21.29 22.72 33.40
C ILE A 230 22.15 23.38 32.32
N HIS A 231 21.67 24.48 31.74
CA HIS A 231 22.42 25.20 30.71
C HIS A 231 23.54 26.03 31.36
N PRO A 232 24.74 26.16 30.74
CA PRO A 232 25.85 26.96 31.28
C PRO A 232 25.50 28.41 31.65
N GLU A 233 24.50 29.01 30.98
CA GLU A 233 24.02 30.36 31.31
C GLU A 233 23.36 30.47 32.70
N ASP A 234 22.91 29.35 33.25
CA ASP A 234 22.20 29.26 34.53
C ASP A 234 23.06 28.60 35.63
N TYR A 235 24.36 28.37 35.39
CA TYR A 235 25.25 27.76 36.39
C TYR A 235 25.36 28.59 37.66
N ASP A 236 25.50 29.91 37.54
CA ASP A 236 25.57 30.80 38.69
C ASP A 236 24.25 30.82 39.48
N LEU A 237 23.12 30.64 38.80
CA LEU A 237 21.82 30.52 39.45
C LEU A 237 21.70 29.21 40.22
N ALA A 238 22.17 28.10 39.65
CA ALA A 238 22.19 26.80 40.31
C ALA A 238 23.12 26.79 41.54
N ARG A 239 24.29 27.46 41.45
CA ARG A 239 25.23 27.59 42.58
C ARG A 239 24.63 28.38 43.73
N LYS A 240 23.97 29.51 43.43
CA LYS A 240 23.27 30.32 44.45
C LYS A 240 22.14 29.54 45.11
N MET A 241 21.27 28.92 44.31
CA MET A 241 20.21 28.06 44.84
C MET A 241 20.72 26.96 45.78
N ALA A 242 21.86 26.34 45.44
CA ALA A 242 22.47 25.31 46.28
C ALA A 242 23.07 25.88 47.58
N ALA A 243 23.64 27.09 47.54
CA ALA A 243 24.15 27.77 48.73
C ALA A 243 23.01 28.19 49.67
N ASP A 244 21.96 28.79 49.10
CA ASP A 244 20.75 29.21 49.82
C ASP A 244 20.08 27.99 50.51
N ALA A 245 19.98 26.85 49.81
CA ALA A 245 19.42 25.62 50.39
C ALA A 245 20.27 25.00 51.52
N LEU A 246 21.55 25.35 51.60
CA LEU A 246 22.45 24.89 52.66
C LEU A 246 22.53 25.89 53.82
N ASP A 247 21.78 26.99 53.78
CA ASP A 247 21.85 28.10 54.73
C ASP A 247 23.28 28.61 54.92
N VAL A 248 24.04 28.71 53.81
CA VAL A 248 25.39 29.27 53.85
C VAL A 248 25.26 30.77 54.09
N GLU A 249 25.74 31.24 55.24
CA GLU A 249 25.80 32.67 55.54
C GLU A 249 26.78 33.35 54.55
N ASP A 250 26.34 34.47 53.97
CA ASP A 250 27.19 35.38 53.18
C ASP A 250 28.17 36.09 54.13
N ASP A 251 29.09 35.34 54.75
CA ASP A 251 30.20 35.93 55.50
C ASP A 251 31.20 36.52 54.49
N ASP A 252 30.89 37.73 54.03
CA ASP A 252 31.85 38.67 53.46
C ASP A 252 32.81 39.14 54.57
N ASP A 253 33.67 38.25 55.09
CA ASP A 253 34.92 38.54 55.81
C ASP A 253 35.49 37.24 56.42
N ASP A 254 36.48 36.60 55.79
CA ASP A 254 37.77 36.36 56.49
C ASP A 254 38.84 35.72 55.57
N ASP A 255 39.88 36.52 55.39
CA ASP A 255 41.21 36.14 55.01
C ASP A 255 41.82 35.19 56.06
N HIS A 256 42.58 34.19 55.59
CA HIS A 256 43.61 33.49 56.37
C HIS A 256 43.27 32.83 57.73
N ASN A 257 42.52 31.72 57.76
CA ASN A 257 42.95 30.51 58.51
C ASN A 257 41.96 29.35 58.36
N TYR A 258 42.35 28.27 57.70
CA TYR A 258 42.16 26.87 58.15
C TYR A 258 42.55 25.93 56.99
N SER A 259 43.86 25.82 56.77
CA SER A 259 44.41 24.70 55.99
C SER A 259 45.17 23.78 56.93
N ARG A 260 44.59 22.60 57.19
CA ARG A 260 45.31 21.34 57.41
C ARG A 260 44.28 20.20 57.47
N ASN A 261 44.19 19.45 56.38
CA ASN A 261 43.38 18.23 56.14
C ASN A 261 42.05 18.39 55.39
N ARG A 262 42.03 19.06 54.22
CA ARG A 262 40.99 18.80 53.21
C ARG A 262 41.62 18.36 51.88
N ARG A 263 41.07 17.28 51.34
CA ARG A 263 41.51 16.63 50.09
C ARG A 263 41.30 17.60 48.92
N LYS A 264 42.27 17.60 48.00
CA LYS A 264 42.51 18.57 46.91
C LYS A 264 41.46 18.58 45.78
N TYR A 265 40.20 18.21 46.04
CA TYR A 265 39.15 17.99 45.03
C TYR A 265 37.82 18.72 45.31
N ASP A 266 37.71 19.53 46.36
CA ASP A 266 36.42 20.09 46.84
C ASP A 266 36.32 21.64 46.80
N ASP A 267 37.28 22.33 46.17
CA ASP A 267 37.41 23.81 46.24
C ASP A 267 37.00 24.54 44.94
N GLY A 268 36.10 23.93 44.16
CA GLY A 268 35.57 24.51 42.92
C GLY A 268 34.36 25.42 43.15
N PRO A 269 33.98 26.27 42.18
CA PRO A 269 32.85 27.20 42.30
C PRO A 269 31.50 26.49 42.53
N SER A 270 31.42 25.20 42.19
CA SER A 270 30.24 24.35 42.37
C SER A 270 30.33 23.44 43.62
N ARG A 271 31.09 23.83 44.66
CA ARG A 271 31.22 23.06 45.91
C ARG A 271 29.87 22.80 46.59
N TYR A 272 29.06 23.84 46.80
CA TYR A 272 27.73 23.72 47.42
C TYR A 272 26.80 22.85 46.60
N VAL A 273 26.88 22.97 45.27
CA VAL A 273 26.13 22.12 44.33
C VAL A 273 26.51 20.65 44.53
N ALA A 274 27.81 20.34 44.60
CA ALA A 274 28.29 18.97 44.83
C ALA A 274 27.88 18.42 46.21
N GLU A 275 27.84 19.28 47.23
CA GLU A 275 27.39 18.91 48.57
C GLU A 275 25.89 18.61 48.60
N VAL A 276 25.05 19.48 48.03
CA VAL A 276 23.60 19.26 47.90
C VAL A 276 23.31 17.99 47.11
N MET A 277 23.87 17.84 45.90
CA MET A 277 23.60 16.69 45.02
C MET A 277 23.99 15.34 45.66
N LYS A 278 25.02 15.30 46.51
CA LYS A 278 25.54 14.05 47.09
C LYS A 278 24.99 13.74 48.47
N ARG A 279 24.71 14.75 49.30
CA ARG A 279 24.46 14.55 50.74
C ARG A 279 23.07 14.94 51.19
N ALA A 280 22.45 15.94 50.55
CA ALA A 280 21.19 16.51 51.03
C ALA A 280 20.34 17.11 49.89
N PRO A 281 19.95 16.32 48.87
CA PRO A 281 19.10 16.81 47.78
C PRO A 281 17.71 17.27 48.25
N GLU A 282 17.21 16.71 49.36
CA GLU A 282 15.92 17.05 49.97
C GLU A 282 15.87 18.49 50.51
N LYS A 283 17.00 19.10 50.87
CA LYS A 283 17.03 20.49 51.34
C LYS A 283 16.56 21.50 50.28
N LEU A 284 16.64 21.13 49.00
CA LEU A 284 16.07 21.94 47.92
C LEU A 284 14.53 21.99 47.97
N ASP A 285 13.88 21.14 48.74
CA ASP A 285 12.43 21.18 48.99
C ASP A 285 12.01 22.29 49.96
N ASP A 286 12.93 22.73 50.81
CA ASP A 286 12.69 23.80 51.78
C ASP A 286 12.61 25.19 51.09
N LEU A 287 13.16 25.31 49.88
CA LEU A 287 13.12 26.55 49.11
C LEU A 287 11.73 26.83 48.51
N ILE A 288 11.16 27.98 48.86
CA ILE A 288 9.92 28.50 48.25
C ILE A 288 10.27 29.16 46.90
N LEU A 289 10.40 28.35 45.86
CA LEU A 289 10.84 28.79 44.53
C LEU A 289 9.97 29.89 43.90
N SER A 290 8.69 29.97 44.27
CA SER A 290 7.76 31.01 43.77
C SER A 290 8.18 32.41 44.25
N GLU A 291 8.55 32.54 45.53
CA GLU A 291 8.99 33.81 46.12
C GLU A 291 10.39 34.16 45.63
N TYR A 292 11.30 33.16 45.61
CA TYR A 292 12.63 33.31 45.05
C TYR A 292 12.61 33.81 43.60
N ALA A 293 11.70 33.27 42.77
CA ALA A 293 11.50 33.72 41.41
C ALA A 293 11.00 35.17 41.33
N MET A 294 10.07 35.59 42.21
CA MET A 294 9.57 36.96 42.25
C MET A 294 10.67 37.96 42.61
N GLU A 295 11.56 37.62 43.54
CA GLU A 295 12.71 38.47 43.89
C GLU A 295 13.72 38.57 42.74
N LEU A 296 13.99 37.45 42.07
CA LEU A 296 14.86 37.44 40.91
C LEU A 296 14.27 38.25 39.74
N GLU A 297 12.95 38.17 39.53
CA GLU A 297 12.23 38.92 38.51
C GLU A 297 12.26 40.43 38.77
N LYS A 298 12.16 40.86 40.04
CA LYS A 298 12.34 42.29 40.40
C LYS A 298 13.72 42.81 40.03
N ARG A 299 14.77 41.97 40.12
CA ARG A 299 16.17 42.36 39.84
C ARG A 299 16.55 42.27 38.37
N LEU A 300 16.14 41.20 37.70
CA LEU A 300 16.56 40.86 36.34
C LEU A 300 15.49 41.17 35.27
N SER A 301 14.27 41.53 35.68
CA SER A 301 13.11 41.74 34.79
C SER A 301 12.78 40.52 33.90
N VAL A 302 13.17 39.32 34.35
CA VAL A 302 12.89 38.05 33.67
C VAL A 302 12.38 37.04 34.68
N SER A 303 11.23 36.42 34.39
CA SER A 303 10.68 35.35 35.23
C SER A 303 11.43 34.04 34.99
N LYS A 304 12.07 33.49 36.02
CA LYS A 304 12.83 32.22 35.95
C LYS A 304 12.21 31.08 36.75
N LEU A 305 10.94 31.16 37.16
CA LEU A 305 10.30 30.13 37.98
C LEU A 305 10.42 28.71 37.40
N PHE A 306 10.18 28.54 36.10
CA PHE A 306 10.31 27.23 35.45
C PHE A 306 11.77 26.75 35.42
N CYS A 307 12.72 27.65 35.15
CA CYS A 307 14.15 27.36 35.19
C CYS A 307 14.58 26.92 36.60
N LEU A 308 14.13 27.61 37.66
CA LEU A 308 14.41 27.25 39.04
C LEU A 308 13.87 25.86 39.40
N ARG A 309 12.62 25.55 39.00
CA ARG A 309 12.05 24.21 39.17
C ARG A 309 12.83 23.14 38.42
N PHE A 310 13.29 23.46 37.21
CA PHE A 310 14.10 22.57 36.40
C PHE A 310 15.48 22.32 37.03
N ILE A 311 16.16 23.37 37.49
CA ILE A 311 17.44 23.29 38.22
C ILE A 311 17.27 22.42 39.46
N LYS A 312 16.28 22.70 40.31
CA LYS A 312 15.97 21.90 41.50
C LYS A 312 15.87 20.42 41.16
N ARG A 313 15.06 20.06 40.16
CA ARG A 313 14.89 18.67 39.73
C ARG A 313 16.19 18.03 39.25
N GLU A 314 17.00 18.76 38.46
CA GLU A 314 18.29 18.26 37.97
C GLU A 314 19.36 18.16 39.08
N LEU A 315 19.29 18.98 40.13
CA LEU A 315 20.16 18.83 41.30
C LEU A 315 19.74 17.65 42.19
N GLN A 316 18.44 17.39 42.32
CA GLN A 316 17.91 16.24 43.06
C GLN A 316 18.16 14.91 42.32
N HIS A 317 17.94 14.89 41.01
CA HIS A 317 18.07 13.72 40.16
C HIS A 317 18.89 14.04 38.91
N PRO A 318 20.22 14.07 39.03
CA PRO A 318 21.13 14.51 37.97
C PRO A 318 20.97 13.67 36.71
N TYR A 319 20.57 14.31 35.62
CA TYR A 319 20.42 13.68 34.32
C TYR A 319 19.52 12.44 34.32
N ALA A 320 18.49 12.41 35.17
CA ALA A 320 17.55 11.30 35.23
C ALA A 320 16.94 11.02 33.85
N ASP A 321 16.82 9.74 33.50
CA ASP A 321 16.18 9.34 32.25
C ASP A 321 14.67 9.60 32.35
N SER A 322 14.15 10.42 31.44
CA SER A 322 12.73 10.77 31.37
C SER A 322 11.92 9.80 30.50
N ARG A 323 12.59 8.85 29.84
CA ARG A 323 11.94 7.82 29.02
C ARG A 323 11.12 6.87 29.91
N HIS A 324 10.12 6.24 29.31
CA HIS A 324 9.35 5.21 29.99
C HIS A 324 10.26 4.04 30.37
N ILE A 325 10.05 3.53 31.58
CA ILE A 325 10.72 2.32 32.06
C ILE A 325 10.37 1.18 31.10
N TYR A 326 11.39 0.42 30.70
CA TYR A 326 11.21 -0.74 29.84
C TYR A 326 10.22 -1.73 30.46
N ARG A 327 9.33 -2.26 29.63
CA ARG A 327 8.38 -3.30 29.99
C ARG A 327 8.48 -4.40 28.95
N ASP A 328 8.35 -5.64 29.40
CA ASP A 328 8.27 -6.78 28.49
C ASP A 328 7.03 -6.62 27.59
N PRO A 329 7.09 -7.10 26.33
CA PRO A 329 5.94 -7.01 25.43
C PRO A 329 4.73 -7.76 25.98
N ASP A 330 3.55 -7.16 25.86
CA ASP A 330 2.31 -7.84 26.26
C ASP A 330 2.09 -9.11 25.42
N PRO A 331 1.44 -10.16 25.93
CA PRO A 331 1.21 -11.41 25.18
C PRO A 331 0.53 -11.19 23.82
N LYS A 332 -0.34 -10.19 23.75
CA LYS A 332 -0.96 -9.76 22.49
C LYS A 332 0.07 -9.21 21.50
N ASP A 333 0.98 -8.34 21.96
CA ASP A 333 2.04 -7.79 21.12
C ASP A 333 3.01 -8.87 20.67
N VAL A 334 3.35 -9.83 21.55
CA VAL A 334 4.14 -11.02 21.20
C VAL A 334 3.48 -11.81 20.07
N PHE A 335 2.16 -12.02 20.17
CA PHE A 335 1.39 -12.71 19.13
C PHE A 335 1.48 -11.98 17.79
N GLU A 336 1.23 -10.66 17.76
CA GLU A 336 1.30 -9.88 16.52
C GLU A 336 2.75 -9.80 15.97
N MET A 337 3.75 -9.72 16.84
CA MET A 337 5.17 -9.69 16.48
C MET A 337 5.61 -10.96 15.76
N LEU A 338 5.24 -12.14 16.28
CA LEU A 338 5.72 -13.43 15.78
C LEU A 338 4.86 -14.00 14.64
N SER A 339 3.57 -13.69 14.61
CA SER A 339 2.66 -14.17 13.56
C SER A 339 2.53 -13.22 12.36
N GLY A 340 2.76 -11.93 12.58
CA GLY A 340 2.46 -10.88 11.60
C GLY A 340 0.96 -10.61 11.42
N GLU A 341 0.09 -11.29 12.17
CA GLU A 341 -1.35 -11.09 12.18
C GLU A 341 -1.72 -9.89 13.07
N SER A 342 -2.74 -9.12 12.69
CA SER A 342 -3.25 -8.01 13.49
C SER A 342 -4.57 -8.39 14.16
N ILE A 343 -4.64 -8.33 15.48
CA ILE A 343 -5.85 -8.67 16.23
C ILE A 343 -6.93 -7.61 16.01
N GLY A 344 -8.15 -8.06 15.74
CA GLY A 344 -9.29 -7.20 15.40
C GLY A 344 -9.41 -6.88 13.92
N ASP A 345 -8.35 -7.09 13.12
CA ASP A 345 -8.39 -6.86 11.68
C ASP A 345 -8.28 -8.15 10.87
N THR A 346 -7.13 -8.84 10.97
CA THR A 346 -6.91 -10.09 10.23
C THR A 346 -7.44 -11.30 10.99
N LEU A 347 -7.30 -11.32 12.33
CA LEU A 347 -7.86 -12.33 13.22
C LEU A 347 -8.80 -11.70 14.25
N ARG A 348 -10.02 -12.24 14.38
CA ARG A 348 -11.03 -11.78 15.33
C ARG A 348 -11.59 -12.95 16.14
N GLU A 349 -11.92 -12.68 17.40
CA GLU A 349 -12.53 -13.65 18.31
C GLU A 349 -14.06 -13.70 18.23
N ASP A 350 -14.67 -12.84 17.41
CA ASP A 350 -16.12 -12.72 17.26
C ASP A 350 -16.74 -13.85 16.40
N GLY A 351 -15.94 -14.81 15.93
CA GLY A 351 -16.40 -15.87 15.05
C GLY A 351 -16.72 -15.40 13.63
N SER A 352 -16.30 -14.20 13.23
CA SER A 352 -16.50 -13.69 11.86
C SER A 352 -15.33 -14.01 10.93
N THR A 353 -14.13 -14.24 11.47
CA THR A 353 -12.94 -14.51 10.66
C THR A 353 -12.91 -15.94 10.17
N ILE A 354 -12.92 -16.10 8.85
CA ILE A 354 -12.72 -17.38 8.16
C ILE A 354 -11.26 -17.48 7.74
N VAL A 355 -10.59 -18.55 8.16
CA VAL A 355 -9.19 -18.86 7.84
C VAL A 355 -9.09 -20.18 7.08
N VAL A 356 -8.01 -20.32 6.33
CA VAL A 356 -7.61 -21.58 5.71
C VAL A 356 -6.44 -22.14 6.51
N ALA A 357 -6.51 -23.43 6.85
CA ALA A 357 -5.46 -24.09 7.63
C ALA A 357 -5.20 -25.49 7.08
N GLN A 358 -3.97 -25.97 7.19
CA GLN A 358 -3.60 -27.33 6.80
C GLN A 358 -3.51 -28.25 8.02
N VAL A 359 -4.21 -29.37 8.02
CA VAL A 359 -4.18 -30.33 9.14
C VAL A 359 -2.78 -30.92 9.28
N ALA A 360 -2.10 -30.59 10.38
CA ALA A 360 -0.73 -31.03 10.64
C ALA A 360 -0.67 -32.33 11.45
N ARG A 361 -1.57 -32.48 12.44
CA ARG A 361 -1.61 -33.66 13.33
C ARG A 361 -3.04 -33.97 13.73
N ILE A 362 -3.35 -35.25 13.90
CA ILE A 362 -4.65 -35.73 14.37
C ILE A 362 -4.43 -36.60 15.62
N ARG A 363 -5.32 -36.42 16.60
CA ARG A 363 -5.50 -37.25 17.79
C ARG A 363 -6.99 -37.63 17.89
N ASP A 364 -7.31 -38.56 18.78
CA ASP A 364 -8.68 -39.10 18.88
C ASP A 364 -9.73 -38.00 19.14
N LYS A 365 -9.42 -37.01 19.98
CA LYS A 365 -10.34 -35.95 20.42
C LYS A 365 -10.09 -34.56 19.85
N PHE A 366 -8.99 -34.38 19.11
CA PHE A 366 -8.64 -33.08 18.53
C PHE A 366 -7.68 -33.22 17.35
N ALA A 367 -7.68 -32.24 16.47
CA ALA A 367 -6.65 -32.04 15.45
C ALA A 367 -5.90 -30.73 15.68
N ILE A 368 -4.66 -30.67 15.20
CA ILE A 368 -3.88 -29.45 15.10
C ILE A 368 -3.77 -29.14 13.61
N ALA A 369 -4.26 -27.98 13.21
CA ALA A 369 -4.14 -27.44 11.86
C ALA A 369 -3.25 -26.21 11.88
N ARG A 370 -2.37 -26.03 10.90
CA ARG A 370 -1.45 -24.89 10.83
C ARG A 370 -1.99 -23.86 9.85
N LEU A 371 -2.07 -22.61 10.29
CA LEU A 371 -2.42 -21.48 9.45
C LEU A 371 -1.23 -21.08 8.57
N ASP A 372 -1.48 -20.32 7.50
CA ASP A 372 -0.43 -19.79 6.63
C ASP A 372 0.54 -18.84 7.37
N SER A 373 0.09 -18.18 8.44
CA SER A 373 0.92 -17.37 9.34
C SER A 373 1.81 -18.20 10.28
N GLY A 374 1.76 -19.54 10.20
CA GLY A 374 2.57 -20.44 11.01
C GLY A 374 2.03 -20.70 12.42
N ILE A 375 0.91 -20.06 12.80
CA ILE A 375 0.21 -20.29 14.07
C ILE A 375 -0.42 -21.69 14.06
N ASP A 376 -0.36 -22.35 15.21
CA ASP A 376 -1.05 -23.63 15.42
C ASP A 376 -2.52 -23.38 15.83
N GLY A 377 -3.42 -23.88 15.00
CA GLY A 377 -4.86 -23.90 15.23
C GLY A 377 -5.31 -25.20 15.88
N PHE A 378 -6.03 -25.10 16.99
CA PHE A 378 -6.57 -26.22 17.73
C PHE A 378 -8.02 -26.49 17.31
N LEU A 379 -8.29 -27.69 16.81
CA LEU A 379 -9.60 -28.12 16.37
C LEU A 379 -10.12 -29.22 17.29
N ASN A 380 -11.02 -28.86 18.19
CA ASN A 380 -11.67 -29.82 19.10
C ASN A 380 -12.67 -30.70 18.31
N VAL A 381 -12.82 -31.98 18.70
CA VAL A 381 -13.82 -32.88 18.10
C VAL A 381 -15.24 -32.30 18.08
N ALA A 382 -15.60 -31.51 19.10
CA ALA A 382 -16.88 -30.85 19.19
C ALA A 382 -17.09 -29.73 18.15
N ASN A 383 -16.05 -29.28 17.45
CA ASN A 383 -16.06 -28.16 16.51
C ASN A 383 -15.81 -28.58 15.04
N ILE A 384 -15.94 -29.88 14.73
CA ILE A 384 -15.67 -30.40 13.39
C ILE A 384 -16.90 -30.33 12.50
N ASP A 385 -18.00 -30.93 12.93
CA ASP A 385 -19.28 -31.01 12.23
C ASP A 385 -20.42 -30.64 13.18
N ASP A 386 -21.58 -30.30 12.63
CA ASP A 386 -22.80 -30.06 13.41
C ASP A 386 -23.36 -31.37 13.97
N ARG A 387 -23.04 -32.50 13.30
CA ARG A 387 -23.31 -33.85 13.79
C ARG A 387 -22.31 -34.23 14.88
N ARG A 388 -22.74 -35.16 15.75
CA ARG A 388 -21.84 -35.70 16.76
C ARG A 388 -20.74 -36.53 16.11
N VAL A 389 -19.51 -36.08 16.25
CA VAL A 389 -18.28 -36.80 15.88
C VAL A 389 -17.66 -37.34 17.16
N ASP A 390 -17.30 -38.62 17.18
CA ASP A 390 -16.62 -39.24 18.32
C ASP A 390 -15.09 -39.33 18.10
N ILE A 391 -14.65 -39.48 16.84
CA ILE A 391 -13.23 -39.58 16.45
C ILE A 391 -12.93 -38.64 15.28
N VAL A 392 -11.88 -37.83 15.42
CA VAL A 392 -11.50 -36.81 14.42
C VAL A 392 -10.99 -37.41 13.10
N SER A 393 -10.34 -38.58 13.15
CA SER A 393 -9.77 -39.24 11.97
C SER A 393 -10.79 -39.71 10.93
N ASP A 394 -12.07 -39.78 11.31
CA ASP A 394 -13.14 -40.21 10.42
C ASP A 394 -13.55 -39.11 9.44
N GLU A 395 -13.35 -37.84 9.84
CA GLU A 395 -13.75 -36.66 9.06
C GLU A 395 -12.57 -35.92 8.44
N LEU A 396 -11.37 -36.00 9.04
CA LEU A 396 -10.20 -35.22 8.63
C LEU A 396 -8.99 -36.10 8.33
N SER A 397 -8.19 -35.69 7.34
CA SER A 397 -6.92 -36.34 7.00
C SER A 397 -5.71 -35.43 7.21
N VAL A 398 -4.57 -35.99 7.62
CA VAL A 398 -3.32 -35.22 7.74
C VAL A 398 -2.88 -34.73 6.37
N GLY A 399 -2.54 -33.44 6.27
CA GLY A 399 -2.16 -32.75 5.03
C GLY A 399 -3.33 -32.11 4.29
N GLU A 400 -4.57 -32.38 4.69
CA GLU A 400 -5.77 -31.77 4.13
C GLU A 400 -5.84 -30.27 4.45
N THR A 401 -6.25 -29.47 3.48
CA THR A 401 -6.52 -28.05 3.65
C THR A 401 -7.99 -27.85 4.02
N ILE A 402 -8.24 -27.34 5.21
CA ILE A 402 -9.57 -27.08 5.75
C ILE A 402 -9.86 -25.58 5.78
N THR A 403 -11.14 -25.23 5.65
CA THR A 403 -11.64 -23.88 5.90
C THR A 403 -12.31 -23.86 7.26
N ALA A 404 -11.88 -22.97 8.14
CA ALA A 404 -12.35 -22.91 9.52
C ALA A 404 -12.63 -21.48 9.97
N VAL A 405 -13.46 -21.32 11.00
CA VAL A 405 -13.73 -20.06 11.67
C VAL A 405 -12.88 -19.97 12.94
N VAL A 406 -12.30 -18.81 13.21
CA VAL A 406 -11.59 -18.53 14.46
C VAL A 406 -12.62 -18.27 15.57
N LYS A 407 -12.58 -19.06 16.64
CA LYS A 407 -13.48 -18.92 17.79
C LYS A 407 -12.86 -18.17 18.95
N LYS A 408 -11.59 -18.43 19.23
CA LYS A 408 -10.86 -17.86 20.36
C LYS A 408 -9.37 -17.81 20.04
N ILE A 409 -8.68 -16.79 20.55
CA ILE A 409 -7.24 -16.67 20.44
C ILE A 409 -6.63 -16.86 21.83
N ASP A 410 -5.65 -17.76 21.96
CA ASP A 410 -4.89 -17.99 23.19
C ASP A 410 -3.50 -17.36 23.01
N PHE A 411 -3.33 -16.17 23.59
CA PHE A 411 -2.10 -15.38 23.50
C PHE A 411 -0.94 -15.99 24.29
N ASP A 412 -1.22 -16.71 25.38
CA ASP A 412 -0.20 -17.31 26.24
C ASP A 412 0.45 -18.52 25.56
N LYS A 413 -0.30 -19.24 24.72
CA LYS A 413 0.21 -20.40 23.98
C LYS A 413 0.52 -20.14 22.51
N LEU A 414 0.21 -18.94 22.02
CA LEU A 414 0.21 -18.60 20.59
C LEU A 414 -0.57 -19.60 19.73
N THR A 415 -1.78 -19.93 20.15
CA THR A 415 -2.68 -20.85 19.43
C THR A 415 -4.04 -20.24 19.19
N VAL A 416 -4.76 -20.73 18.18
CA VAL A 416 -6.13 -20.30 17.86
C VAL A 416 -7.10 -21.47 17.89
N ASP A 417 -8.24 -21.33 18.57
CA ASP A 417 -9.29 -22.33 18.53
C ASP A 417 -10.09 -22.17 17.23
N LEU A 418 -10.18 -23.27 16.47
CA LEU A 418 -10.84 -23.32 15.18
C LEU A 418 -12.17 -24.09 15.25
N SER A 419 -13.05 -23.79 14.29
CA SER A 419 -14.27 -24.58 14.03
C SER A 419 -14.50 -24.74 12.54
N THR A 420 -14.69 -25.98 12.08
CA THR A 420 -15.04 -26.31 10.68
C THR A 420 -16.53 -26.58 10.50
N LYS A 421 -17.34 -26.37 11.56
CA LYS A 421 -18.78 -26.61 11.50
C LYS A 421 -19.43 -25.85 10.33
N PRO A 422 -20.28 -26.52 9.53
CA PRO A 422 -21.04 -25.86 8.48
C PRO A 422 -21.88 -24.67 9.01
N SER A 423 -22.52 -24.82 10.17
CA SER A 423 -23.27 -23.74 10.82
C SER A 423 -22.42 -22.50 11.14
N ASP A 424 -21.22 -22.70 11.72
CA ASP A 424 -20.30 -21.62 12.07
C ASP A 424 -19.76 -20.91 10.82
N LEU A 425 -19.37 -21.68 9.80
CA LEU A 425 -18.93 -21.14 8.51
C LEU A 425 -20.03 -20.33 7.82
N GLN A 426 -21.28 -20.77 7.92
CA GLN A 426 -22.43 -20.05 7.37
C GLN A 426 -22.70 -18.76 8.14
N ALA A 427 -22.62 -18.79 9.48
CA ALA A 427 -22.77 -17.60 10.32
C ALA A 427 -21.68 -16.56 10.02
N ALA A 428 -20.42 -16.97 9.92
CA ALA A 428 -19.31 -16.08 9.57
C ALA A 428 -19.49 -15.44 8.18
N LYS A 429 -19.92 -16.23 7.18
CA LYS A 429 -20.24 -15.71 5.84
C LYS A 429 -21.39 -14.71 5.86
N ALA A 430 -22.43 -14.97 6.65
CA ALA A 430 -23.57 -14.05 6.76
C ALA A 430 -23.16 -12.67 7.31
N VAL A 431 -22.27 -12.64 8.31
CA VAL A 431 -21.71 -11.39 8.85
C VAL A 431 -20.87 -10.65 7.79
N LEU A 432 -20.09 -11.39 6.99
CA LEU A 432 -19.27 -10.81 5.92
C LEU A 432 -20.13 -10.19 4.80
N ASP A 433 -21.22 -10.87 4.41
CA ASP A 433 -22.12 -10.42 3.35
C ASP A 433 -23.02 -9.26 3.82
N GLN A 434 -23.41 -9.25 5.10
CA GLN A 434 -24.25 -8.22 5.70
C GLN A 434 -23.58 -7.70 6.98
N PRO A 435 -22.60 -6.78 6.84
CA PRO A 435 -21.95 -6.21 8.01
C PRO A 435 -22.96 -5.41 8.85
N PRO A 436 -22.72 -5.26 10.17
CA PRO A 436 -23.59 -4.52 11.06
C PRO A 436 -23.87 -3.10 10.57
N GLN A 437 -25.01 -2.52 10.97
CA GLN A 437 -25.39 -1.18 10.53
C GLN A 437 -24.35 -0.10 10.92
N ASP A 438 -23.68 -0.29 12.05
CA ASP A 438 -22.60 0.59 12.56
C ASP A 438 -21.34 0.60 11.67
N PHE A 439 -21.21 -0.36 10.75
CA PHE A 439 -20.13 -0.38 9.78
C PHE A 439 -20.25 0.74 8.74
N PHE A 440 -21.48 1.16 8.46
CA PHE A 440 -21.77 2.15 7.43
C PHE A 440 -21.79 3.55 8.03
N ASP A 441 -21.04 4.46 7.43
CA ASP A 441 -21.14 5.87 7.80
C ASP A 441 -22.45 6.50 7.27
N ARG A 442 -22.73 7.73 7.70
CA ARG A 442 -23.92 8.48 7.26
C ARG A 442 -23.97 8.68 5.73
N TYR A 443 -22.83 8.61 5.05
CA TYR A 443 -22.71 8.90 3.64
C TYR A 443 -22.79 7.64 2.76
N PHE A 444 -22.93 6.47 3.38
CA PHE A 444 -23.04 5.21 2.65
C PHE A 444 -24.37 5.13 1.88
N ASP A 445 -24.26 4.94 0.56
CA ASP A 445 -25.41 4.83 -0.34
C ASP A 445 -25.86 3.37 -0.48
N PHE A 446 -26.84 2.99 0.34
CA PHE A 446 -27.42 1.64 0.34
C PHE A 446 -28.14 1.30 -0.97
N GLU A 447 -28.72 2.29 -1.66
CA GLU A 447 -29.43 2.07 -2.91
C GLU A 447 -28.44 1.71 -4.02
N ALA A 448 -27.36 2.50 -4.15
CA ALA A 448 -26.30 2.23 -5.11
C ALA A 448 -25.61 0.87 -4.87
N ASP A 449 -25.31 0.52 -3.61
CA ASP A 449 -24.72 -0.78 -3.28
C ASP A 449 -25.65 -1.94 -3.63
N SER A 450 -26.94 -1.85 -3.32
CA SER A 450 -27.94 -2.87 -3.64
C SER A 450 -28.06 -3.12 -5.15
N ILE A 451 -28.06 -2.06 -5.95
CA ILE A 451 -28.08 -2.15 -7.42
C ILE A 451 -26.79 -2.84 -7.91
N CYS A 452 -25.63 -2.43 -7.40
CA CYS A 452 -24.34 -3.05 -7.76
C CYS A 452 -24.28 -4.54 -7.40
N ARG A 453 -24.74 -4.93 -6.21
CA ARG A 453 -24.82 -6.33 -5.78
C ARG A 453 -25.76 -7.14 -6.68
N SER A 454 -26.95 -6.61 -6.97
CA SER A 454 -27.94 -7.26 -7.83
C SER A 454 -27.39 -7.48 -9.25
N LYS A 455 -26.71 -6.47 -9.81
CA LYS A 455 -26.04 -6.58 -11.11
C LYS A 455 -24.92 -7.62 -11.09
N ASN A 456 -24.05 -7.60 -10.08
CA ASN A 456 -22.96 -8.57 -9.94
C ASN A 456 -23.48 -10.00 -9.78
N ASN A 457 -24.56 -10.19 -9.02
CA ASN A 457 -25.20 -11.49 -8.85
C ASN A 457 -25.82 -11.98 -10.15
N LEU A 458 -26.49 -11.11 -10.89
CA LEU A 458 -27.03 -11.43 -12.21
C LEU A 458 -25.90 -11.77 -13.20
N GLU A 459 -24.80 -11.01 -13.22
CA GLU A 459 -23.63 -11.31 -14.06
C GLU A 459 -22.97 -12.65 -13.70
N LYS A 460 -22.86 -12.97 -12.40
CA LYS A 460 -22.38 -14.28 -11.93
C LYS A 460 -23.31 -15.40 -12.38
N GLN A 461 -24.63 -15.23 -12.21
CA GLN A 461 -25.63 -16.20 -12.67
C GLN A 461 -25.56 -16.41 -14.19
N ILE A 462 -25.53 -15.34 -14.97
CA ILE A 462 -25.37 -15.40 -16.43
C ILE A 462 -24.08 -16.12 -16.80
N SER A 463 -22.96 -15.78 -16.15
CA SER A 463 -21.66 -16.42 -16.43
C SER A 463 -21.66 -17.91 -16.09
N GLN A 464 -22.36 -18.33 -15.03
CA GLN A 464 -22.53 -19.74 -14.68
C GLN A 464 -23.46 -20.46 -15.67
N MET A 465 -24.55 -19.83 -16.09
CA MET A 465 -25.52 -20.39 -17.05
C MET A 465 -24.95 -20.54 -18.47
N MET A 466 -23.98 -19.71 -18.86
CA MET A 466 -23.44 -19.68 -20.23
C MET A 466 -22.21 -20.58 -20.45
N GLN A 467 -21.78 -21.36 -19.45
CA GLN A 467 -20.66 -22.30 -19.60
C GLN A 467 -21.05 -23.49 -20.50
N ARG A 468 -20.67 -23.43 -21.79
CA ARG A 468 -20.87 -24.53 -22.77
C ARG A 468 -19.56 -25.17 -23.19
N SER A 469 -19.34 -26.47 -22.99
CA SER A 469 -18.12 -27.12 -23.49
C SER A 469 -18.31 -27.57 -24.94
N ILE A 470 -17.80 -26.78 -25.90
CA ILE A 470 -17.80 -27.14 -27.33
C ILE A 470 -16.39 -27.60 -27.73
N PRO A 471 -16.22 -28.82 -28.27
CA PRO A 471 -14.91 -29.34 -28.65
C PRO A 471 -14.42 -28.70 -29.96
N HIS A 472 -13.88 -27.49 -29.87
CA HIS A 472 -13.29 -26.79 -31.00
C HIS A 472 -12.08 -25.94 -30.55
N PRO A 473 -10.92 -25.99 -31.25
CA PRO A 473 -9.69 -25.30 -30.80
C PRO A 473 -9.86 -23.79 -30.61
N LEU A 474 -10.67 -23.15 -31.45
CA LEU A 474 -10.95 -21.71 -31.41
C LEU A 474 -12.11 -21.34 -30.47
N PHE A 475 -12.79 -22.32 -29.86
CA PHE A 475 -13.86 -22.04 -28.91
C PHE A 475 -13.29 -21.76 -27.52
N LYS A 476 -13.72 -20.65 -26.91
CA LYS A 476 -13.34 -20.22 -25.56
C LYS A 476 -14.56 -19.70 -24.81
N GLN A 477 -14.60 -19.95 -23.50
CA GLN A 477 -15.63 -19.44 -22.59
C GLN A 477 -15.42 -17.96 -22.27
N PHE A 478 -15.45 -17.12 -23.30
CA PHE A 478 -15.20 -15.70 -23.18
C PHE A 478 -16.49 -14.90 -23.32
N ASN A 479 -16.64 -13.84 -22.51
CA ASN A 479 -17.56 -12.76 -22.86
C ASN A 479 -16.97 -11.91 -24.02
N SER A 480 -17.74 -10.94 -24.54
CA SER A 480 -17.26 -10.08 -25.63
C SER A 480 -15.94 -9.39 -25.31
N ARG A 481 -15.82 -8.84 -24.11
CA ARG A 481 -14.64 -8.10 -23.64
C ARG A 481 -13.40 -8.98 -23.50
N GLN A 482 -13.56 -10.17 -22.91
CA GLN A 482 -12.49 -11.15 -22.77
C GLN A 482 -11.99 -11.62 -24.14
N ALA A 483 -12.89 -11.79 -25.11
CA ALA A 483 -12.53 -12.14 -26.48
C ALA A 483 -11.70 -11.04 -27.17
N GLU A 484 -12.05 -9.77 -26.98
CA GLU A 484 -11.28 -8.63 -27.51
C GLU A 484 -9.89 -8.55 -26.87
N LYS A 485 -9.80 -8.67 -25.53
CA LYS A 485 -8.51 -8.70 -24.81
C LYS A 485 -7.63 -9.85 -25.27
N PHE A 486 -8.21 -11.03 -25.52
CA PHE A 486 -7.50 -12.19 -26.05
C PHE A 486 -6.95 -11.95 -27.46
N LEU A 487 -7.72 -11.28 -28.33
CA LEU A 487 -7.30 -10.96 -29.70
C LEU A 487 -6.35 -9.76 -29.80
N GLN A 488 -6.25 -8.93 -28.76
CA GLN A 488 -5.40 -7.75 -28.73
C GLN A 488 -3.94 -8.04 -29.06
N ARG A 489 -3.39 -9.14 -28.55
CA ARG A 489 -1.99 -9.56 -28.78
C ARG A 489 -1.80 -10.44 -30.03
N ARG A 490 -2.89 -10.87 -30.67
CA ARG A 490 -2.88 -11.76 -31.83
C ARG A 490 -2.79 -11.01 -33.15
N LYS A 491 -2.45 -11.71 -34.24
CA LYS A 491 -2.35 -11.10 -35.55
C LYS A 491 -3.72 -10.69 -36.08
N VAL A 492 -3.74 -9.68 -36.94
CA VAL A 492 -4.97 -9.31 -37.66
C VAL A 492 -5.44 -10.48 -38.52
N GLY A 493 -6.75 -10.74 -38.55
CA GLY A 493 -7.35 -11.90 -39.20
C GLY A 493 -7.64 -13.07 -38.26
N GLU A 494 -6.98 -13.14 -37.09
CA GLU A 494 -7.29 -14.20 -36.11
C GLU A 494 -8.67 -14.01 -35.48
N CYS A 495 -9.31 -15.12 -35.11
CA CYS A 495 -10.64 -15.15 -34.52
C CYS A 495 -10.73 -16.06 -33.28
N VAL A 496 -11.78 -15.87 -32.51
CA VAL A 496 -12.18 -16.71 -31.38
C VAL A 496 -13.70 -16.88 -31.41
N ILE A 497 -14.15 -18.11 -31.17
CA ILE A 497 -15.56 -18.48 -31.06
C ILE A 497 -15.92 -18.45 -29.58
N ARG A 498 -17.05 -17.83 -29.25
CA ARG A 498 -17.53 -17.74 -27.88
C ARG A 498 -19.05 -17.95 -27.80
N PRO A 499 -19.58 -18.29 -26.61
CA PRO A 499 -21.01 -18.20 -26.36
C PRO A 499 -21.57 -16.81 -26.72
N SER A 500 -22.79 -16.78 -27.24
CA SER A 500 -23.50 -15.53 -27.54
C SER A 500 -24.38 -15.12 -26.37
N SER A 501 -24.38 -13.84 -26.02
CA SER A 501 -25.31 -13.24 -25.04
C SER A 501 -26.78 -13.33 -25.47
N LEU A 502 -27.06 -13.72 -26.72
CA LEU A 502 -28.42 -13.92 -27.24
C LEU A 502 -29.03 -15.28 -26.83
N GLY A 503 -28.28 -16.14 -26.14
CA GLY A 503 -28.77 -17.42 -25.60
C GLY A 503 -28.17 -18.66 -26.27
N HIS A 504 -28.61 -19.84 -25.84
CA HIS A 504 -28.02 -21.13 -26.24
C HIS A 504 -28.14 -21.44 -27.74
N SER A 505 -29.04 -20.78 -28.48
CA SER A 505 -29.21 -20.98 -29.92
C SER A 505 -28.32 -20.07 -30.77
N TYR A 506 -27.38 -19.36 -30.13
CA TYR A 506 -26.45 -18.48 -30.82
C TYR A 506 -25.00 -18.69 -30.34
N LEU A 507 -24.07 -18.59 -31.28
CA LEU A 507 -22.65 -18.37 -31.02
C LEU A 507 -22.21 -17.02 -31.57
N THR A 508 -21.08 -16.54 -31.11
CA THR A 508 -20.46 -15.34 -31.68
C THR A 508 -19.02 -15.60 -32.05
N ILE A 509 -18.67 -15.31 -33.30
CA ILE A 509 -17.30 -15.32 -33.78
C ILE A 509 -16.78 -13.90 -33.69
N THR A 510 -15.81 -13.68 -32.82
CA THR A 510 -15.11 -12.41 -32.72
C THR A 510 -13.80 -12.52 -33.50
N TRP A 511 -13.54 -11.62 -34.44
CA TRP A 511 -12.27 -11.59 -35.17
C TRP A 511 -11.67 -10.19 -35.24
N LYS A 512 -10.35 -10.14 -35.37
CA LYS A 512 -9.58 -8.89 -35.36
C LYS A 512 -9.44 -8.31 -36.76
N ILE A 513 -10.04 -7.14 -37.00
CA ILE A 513 -9.86 -6.39 -38.24
C ILE A 513 -8.60 -5.54 -38.18
N ALA A 514 -8.38 -4.78 -37.10
CA ALA A 514 -7.21 -3.93 -36.91
C ALA A 514 -6.90 -3.79 -35.40
N PRO A 515 -5.77 -3.20 -35.01
CA PRO A 515 -5.52 -2.87 -33.61
C PRO A 515 -6.68 -2.01 -33.05
N GLY A 516 -7.36 -2.51 -32.01
CA GLY A 516 -8.53 -1.82 -31.44
C GLY A 516 -9.83 -1.90 -32.26
N LEU A 517 -9.88 -2.69 -33.35
CA LEU A 517 -11.09 -2.88 -34.17
C LEU A 517 -11.41 -4.38 -34.32
N TYR A 518 -12.50 -4.80 -33.68
CA TYR A 518 -12.98 -6.19 -33.68
C TYR A 518 -14.39 -6.27 -34.24
N HIS A 519 -14.69 -7.33 -34.98
CA HIS A 519 -16.04 -7.58 -35.49
C HIS A 519 -16.62 -8.87 -34.90
N HIS A 520 -17.87 -8.76 -34.44
CA HIS A 520 -18.60 -9.86 -33.82
C HIS A 520 -19.69 -10.35 -34.77
N ILE A 521 -19.50 -11.57 -35.29
CA ILE A 521 -20.44 -12.22 -36.21
C ILE A 521 -21.34 -13.12 -35.36
N SER A 522 -22.64 -12.85 -35.37
CA SER A 522 -23.64 -13.73 -34.75
C SER A 522 -23.90 -14.94 -35.65
N VAL A 523 -23.79 -16.13 -35.08
CA VAL A 523 -24.08 -17.42 -35.73
C VAL A 523 -25.29 -18.01 -35.04
N GLN A 524 -26.36 -18.28 -35.78
CA GLN A 524 -27.55 -18.94 -35.27
C GLN A 524 -27.39 -20.45 -35.43
N GLU A 525 -27.67 -21.21 -34.37
CA GLU A 525 -27.59 -22.67 -34.37
C GLU A 525 -29.00 -23.26 -34.37
N SER A 526 -29.17 -24.34 -35.13
CA SER A 526 -30.42 -25.10 -35.21
C SER A 526 -30.11 -26.60 -35.35
N ASP A 527 -31.13 -27.44 -35.15
CA ASP A 527 -31.01 -28.91 -35.17
C ASP A 527 -30.01 -29.45 -34.13
N LYS A 528 -30.33 -29.25 -32.84
CA LYS A 528 -29.47 -29.68 -31.73
C LYS A 528 -29.62 -31.18 -31.45
N PRO A 529 -28.50 -31.93 -31.33
CA PRO A 529 -28.56 -33.37 -31.09
C PRO A 529 -29.21 -33.69 -29.74
N ASN A 530 -30.13 -34.67 -29.73
CA ASN A 530 -30.81 -35.18 -28.53
C ASN A 530 -31.53 -34.11 -27.68
N ASN A 531 -31.94 -32.99 -28.29
CA ASN A 531 -32.53 -31.84 -27.57
C ASN A 531 -31.62 -31.25 -26.48
N ASN A 532 -30.31 -31.55 -26.51
CA ASN A 532 -29.35 -30.98 -25.56
C ASN A 532 -29.03 -29.54 -25.97
N GLU A 533 -29.55 -28.57 -25.21
CA GLU A 533 -29.35 -27.15 -25.49
C GLU A 533 -27.88 -26.70 -25.41
N LEU A 534 -27.03 -27.45 -24.69
CA LEU A 534 -25.63 -27.12 -24.49
C LEU A 534 -24.73 -27.58 -25.65
N ALA A 535 -25.15 -28.60 -26.40
CA ALA A 535 -24.41 -29.13 -27.54
C ALA A 535 -24.46 -28.19 -28.76
N LEU A 536 -23.45 -28.27 -29.64
CA LEU A 536 -23.43 -27.55 -30.92
C LEU A 536 -24.55 -28.07 -31.83
N GLY A 537 -25.29 -27.17 -32.47
CA GLY A 537 -26.31 -27.54 -33.47
C GLY A 537 -25.69 -28.08 -34.77
N ARG A 538 -26.41 -28.96 -35.47
CA ARG A 538 -25.97 -29.55 -36.75
C ARG A 538 -26.08 -28.59 -37.94
N LEU A 539 -26.86 -27.53 -37.80
CA LEU A 539 -27.03 -26.51 -38.83
C LEU A 539 -26.71 -25.14 -38.26
N LEU A 540 -25.67 -24.52 -38.81
CA LEU A 540 -25.22 -23.18 -38.45
C LEU A 540 -25.64 -22.19 -39.53
N MET A 541 -26.17 -21.04 -39.13
CA MET A 541 -26.67 -20.04 -40.06
C MET A 541 -26.07 -18.67 -39.76
N VAL A 542 -25.48 -18.06 -40.77
CA VAL A 542 -25.01 -16.67 -40.71
C VAL A 542 -25.78 -15.89 -41.78
N ARG A 543 -26.67 -15.00 -41.32
CA ARG A 543 -27.61 -14.27 -42.18
C ARG A 543 -28.49 -15.23 -42.98
N ASN A 544 -28.22 -15.43 -44.26
CA ASN A 544 -28.99 -16.28 -45.19
C ASN A 544 -28.18 -17.46 -45.75
N GLN A 545 -26.97 -17.71 -45.23
CA GLN A 545 -26.14 -18.85 -45.63
C GLN A 545 -26.15 -19.90 -44.53
N LYS A 546 -26.23 -21.17 -44.94
CA LYS A 546 -26.26 -22.34 -44.07
C LYS A 546 -24.92 -23.06 -44.17
N PHE A 547 -24.43 -23.55 -43.03
CA PHE A 547 -23.17 -24.27 -42.87
C PHE A 547 -23.43 -25.52 -42.01
N SER A 548 -22.68 -26.58 -42.28
CA SER A 548 -22.80 -27.87 -41.59
C SER A 548 -21.94 -27.96 -40.33
N ASP A 549 -20.77 -27.32 -40.32
CA ASP A 549 -19.89 -27.25 -39.16
C ASP A 549 -19.17 -25.90 -39.03
N LEU A 550 -18.42 -25.73 -37.94
CA LEU A 550 -17.69 -24.49 -37.65
C LEU A 550 -16.51 -24.26 -38.61
N ASP A 551 -15.84 -25.31 -39.07
CA ASP A 551 -14.67 -25.18 -39.95
C ASP A 551 -15.07 -24.75 -41.37
N GLU A 552 -16.17 -25.30 -41.89
CA GLU A 552 -16.82 -24.87 -43.14
C GLU A 552 -17.26 -23.41 -43.02
N LEU A 553 -17.88 -23.03 -41.91
CA LEU A 553 -18.27 -21.64 -41.68
C LEU A 553 -17.06 -20.70 -41.68
N LEU A 554 -15.98 -21.06 -40.99
CA LEU A 554 -14.75 -20.27 -40.98
C LEU A 554 -14.13 -20.18 -42.38
N GLY A 555 -13.99 -21.29 -43.09
CA GLY A 555 -13.36 -21.33 -44.42
C GLY A 555 -14.19 -20.71 -45.54
N VAL A 556 -15.52 -20.83 -45.50
CA VAL A 556 -16.43 -20.37 -46.57
C VAL A 556 -16.95 -18.96 -46.32
N TYR A 557 -17.12 -18.55 -45.05
CA TYR A 557 -17.63 -17.21 -44.72
C TYR A 557 -16.53 -16.27 -44.23
N LEU A 558 -15.75 -16.66 -43.22
CA LEU A 558 -14.80 -15.77 -42.57
C LEU A 558 -13.55 -15.52 -43.43
N ASP A 559 -12.95 -16.56 -44.00
CA ASP A 559 -11.73 -16.42 -44.82
C ASP A 559 -11.93 -15.52 -46.05
N PRO A 560 -13.02 -15.66 -46.85
CA PRO A 560 -13.28 -14.73 -47.94
C PRO A 560 -13.54 -13.30 -47.47
N LEU A 561 -14.13 -13.13 -46.29
CA LEU A 561 -14.33 -11.82 -45.67
C LEU A 561 -12.99 -11.17 -45.30
N ILE A 562 -12.09 -11.92 -44.66
CA ILE A 562 -10.73 -11.46 -44.31
C ILE A 562 -9.98 -11.04 -45.58
N ARG A 563 -10.01 -11.88 -46.63
CA ARG A 563 -9.37 -11.59 -47.92
C ARG A 563 -9.90 -10.30 -48.56
N LYS A 564 -11.18 -9.97 -48.40
CA LYS A 564 -11.75 -8.70 -48.89
C LYS A 564 -11.24 -7.48 -48.14
N PHE A 565 -11.06 -7.58 -46.83
CA PHE A 565 -10.41 -6.52 -46.05
C PHE A 565 -8.94 -6.35 -46.42
N GLU A 566 -8.23 -7.44 -46.72
CA GLU A 566 -6.85 -7.38 -47.22
C GLU A 566 -6.78 -6.78 -48.63
N GLU A 567 -7.71 -7.14 -49.52
CA GLU A 567 -7.83 -6.56 -50.87
C GLU A 567 -8.01 -5.04 -50.79
N ALA A 568 -8.89 -4.57 -49.90
CA ALA A 568 -9.09 -3.14 -49.65
C ALA A 568 -7.83 -2.44 -49.15
N ARG A 569 -7.06 -3.09 -48.26
CA ARG A 569 -5.80 -2.54 -47.72
C ARG A 569 -4.69 -2.40 -48.74
N ARG A 570 -4.65 -3.28 -49.74
CA ARG A 570 -3.67 -3.23 -50.84
C ARG A 570 -4.02 -2.19 -51.90
N TYR A 571 -5.20 -1.59 -51.84
CA TYR A 571 -5.62 -0.59 -52.81
C TYR A 571 -4.76 0.68 -52.69
N PRO A 572 -4.27 1.28 -53.79
CA PRO A 572 -3.33 2.41 -53.73
C PRO A 572 -3.83 3.66 -52.99
N LYS A 573 -5.15 3.89 -52.95
CA LYS A 573 -5.74 5.01 -52.20
C LYS A 573 -6.33 4.56 -50.85
N PHE A 574 -5.92 3.42 -50.35
CA PHE A 574 -6.20 3.04 -48.97
C PHE A 574 -5.29 3.85 -48.04
N TYR A 575 -5.89 4.56 -47.10
CA TYR A 575 -5.16 5.40 -46.16
C TYR A 575 -5.41 4.91 -44.73
N ASN A 576 -4.30 4.65 -44.02
CA ASN A 576 -4.30 4.32 -42.60
C ASN A 576 -3.54 5.41 -41.82
N PRO A 577 -4.27 6.32 -41.14
CA PRO A 577 -3.71 7.36 -40.27
C PRO A 577 -2.71 6.87 -39.23
N ASP A 578 -2.84 5.62 -38.75
CA ASP A 578 -1.96 5.10 -37.69
C ASP A 578 -0.56 4.76 -38.20
N THR A 579 -0.39 4.61 -39.52
CA THR A 579 0.90 4.31 -40.17
C THR A 579 1.58 5.54 -40.78
N ASP A 580 0.94 6.71 -40.73
CA ASP A 580 1.44 7.92 -41.37
C ASP A 580 2.55 8.59 -40.53
N PRO A 581 3.78 8.76 -41.06
CA PRO A 581 4.91 9.35 -40.33
C PRO A 581 4.65 10.76 -39.80
N SER A 582 3.78 11.54 -40.47
CA SER A 582 3.47 12.92 -40.09
C SER A 582 2.84 13.05 -38.70
N TYR A 583 2.29 11.94 -38.16
CA TYR A 583 1.67 11.89 -36.84
C TYR A 583 2.50 11.13 -35.80
N ARG A 584 3.71 10.63 -36.14
CA ARG A 584 4.56 9.83 -35.25
C ARG A 584 5.20 10.64 -34.10
N HIS A 585 5.34 11.97 -34.27
CA HIS A 585 6.00 12.89 -33.33
C HIS A 585 5.06 13.92 -32.68
N GLN A 586 3.75 13.89 -32.96
CA GLN A 586 2.79 14.83 -32.35
C GLN A 586 2.38 14.45 -30.91
N SER A 587 2.82 13.31 -30.40
CA SER A 587 2.60 12.88 -29.01
C SER A 587 3.45 13.64 -27.98
N SER A 588 4.39 14.49 -28.39
CA SER A 588 5.35 15.14 -27.48
C SER A 588 5.32 16.68 -27.48
N SER A 589 4.36 17.34 -28.14
CA SER A 589 4.38 18.81 -28.30
C SER A 589 3.07 19.57 -28.03
N HIS A 590 2.07 18.94 -27.43
CA HIS A 590 0.88 19.64 -26.90
C HIS A 590 0.66 19.34 -25.40
N PRO A 591 0.75 20.34 -24.49
CA PRO A 591 0.70 20.11 -23.04
C PRO A 591 -0.65 19.71 -22.43
N GLU A 592 -1.72 19.55 -23.22
CA GLU A 592 -3.08 19.42 -22.68
C GLU A 592 -3.79 18.07 -22.94
N GLN A 593 -3.11 17.06 -23.47
CA GLN A 593 -3.72 15.73 -23.62
C GLN A 593 -2.80 14.64 -23.05
N PRO A 594 -3.28 13.81 -22.09
CA PRO A 594 -2.48 12.71 -21.57
C PRO A 594 -2.10 11.77 -22.70
N ALA A 595 -0.83 11.36 -22.74
CA ALA A 595 -0.36 10.33 -23.65
C ALA A 595 -1.25 9.08 -23.47
N ASP A 596 -1.81 8.56 -24.56
CA ASP A 596 -2.64 7.35 -24.42
C ASP A 596 -1.77 6.21 -23.89
N PRO A 597 -2.27 5.47 -22.89
CA PRO A 597 -1.53 4.36 -22.30
C PRO A 597 -1.20 3.31 -23.37
N ASP A 598 -0.09 2.61 -23.17
CA ASP A 598 0.36 1.54 -24.05
C ASP A 598 -0.79 0.53 -24.23
N PRO A 599 -1.27 0.27 -25.46
CA PRO A 599 -2.30 -0.74 -25.72
C PRO A 599 -1.89 -2.16 -25.27
N SER A 600 -0.66 -2.36 -24.81
CA SER A 600 -0.13 -3.62 -24.30
C SER A 600 -0.21 -3.75 -22.78
N ASP A 601 -0.55 -2.67 -22.06
CA ASP A 601 -0.59 -2.62 -20.59
C ASP A 601 -1.63 -3.62 -20.03
N PRO A 602 -1.19 -4.67 -19.30
CA PRO A 602 -2.09 -5.67 -18.77
C PRO A 602 -3.03 -5.14 -17.67
N ASN A 603 -2.70 -3.99 -17.07
CA ASN A 603 -3.38 -3.40 -15.91
C ASN A 603 -4.35 -2.25 -16.27
N GLU A 604 -4.56 -1.96 -17.56
CA GLU A 604 -5.53 -0.96 -18.00
C GLU A 604 -6.96 -1.36 -17.55
N SER A 605 -7.65 -0.45 -16.84
CA SER A 605 -9.03 -0.69 -16.40
C SER A 605 -9.98 -0.74 -17.60
N ALA A 606 -11.10 -1.47 -17.47
CA ALA A 606 -12.04 -1.66 -18.57
C ALA A 606 -12.63 -0.32 -19.08
N GLN A 607 -12.87 0.62 -18.18
CA GLN A 607 -13.36 1.96 -18.53
C GLN A 607 -12.29 2.77 -19.27
N ALA A 608 -11.04 2.73 -18.80
CA ALA A 608 -9.93 3.42 -19.45
C ALA A 608 -9.68 2.92 -20.88
N MET A 609 -9.81 1.60 -21.09
CA MET A 609 -9.70 0.98 -22.42
C MET A 609 -10.80 1.47 -23.38
N GLN A 610 -12.06 1.55 -22.92
CA GLN A 610 -13.17 2.04 -23.74
C GLN A 610 -12.99 3.52 -24.09
N ASP A 611 -12.58 4.34 -23.13
CA ASP A 611 -12.33 5.76 -23.35
C ASP A 611 -11.17 5.96 -24.34
N ARG A 612 -10.11 5.15 -24.24
CA ARG A 612 -8.98 5.16 -25.19
C ARG A 612 -9.42 4.79 -26.60
N LEU A 613 -10.21 3.73 -26.76
CA LEU A 613 -10.74 3.32 -28.07
C LEU A 613 -11.65 4.40 -28.67
N ALA A 614 -12.50 5.03 -27.87
CA ALA A 614 -13.36 6.14 -28.31
C ALA A 614 -12.54 7.37 -28.73
N ARG A 615 -11.50 7.73 -27.97
CA ARG A 615 -10.55 8.80 -28.35
C ARG A 615 -9.79 8.46 -29.63
N HIS A 616 -9.35 7.21 -29.78
CA HIS A 616 -8.68 6.74 -30.99
C HIS A 616 -9.59 6.84 -32.23
N ALA A 617 -10.83 6.35 -32.16
CA ALA A 617 -11.79 6.44 -33.26
C ALA A 617 -12.02 7.89 -33.71
N LYS A 618 -12.20 8.83 -32.78
CA LYS A 618 -12.34 10.27 -33.09
C LYS A 618 -11.10 10.83 -33.79
N ARG A 619 -9.90 10.57 -33.24
CA ARG A 619 -8.63 11.03 -33.85
C ARG A 619 -8.41 10.42 -35.23
N TYR A 620 -8.76 9.16 -35.42
CA TYR A 620 -8.63 8.45 -36.69
C TYR A 620 -9.42 9.17 -37.81
N VAL A 621 -10.67 9.55 -37.53
CA VAL A 621 -11.51 10.32 -38.47
C VAL A 621 -10.92 11.71 -38.73
N SER A 622 -10.54 12.46 -37.68
CA SER A 622 -9.99 13.82 -37.85
C SER A 622 -8.70 13.84 -38.68
N ARG A 623 -7.84 12.81 -38.55
CA ARG A 623 -6.62 12.68 -39.36
C ARG A 623 -6.94 12.40 -40.83
N ILE A 624 -7.95 11.57 -41.12
CA ILE A 624 -8.45 11.33 -42.49
C ILE A 624 -8.92 12.64 -43.12
N GLU A 625 -9.72 13.41 -42.39
CA GLU A 625 -10.28 14.67 -42.89
C GLU A 625 -9.17 15.68 -43.22
N ARG A 626 -8.19 15.83 -42.32
CA ARG A 626 -7.02 16.70 -42.55
C ARG A 626 -6.19 16.23 -43.75
N HIS A 627 -5.94 14.94 -43.89
CA HIS A 627 -5.19 14.39 -45.02
C HIS A 627 -5.91 14.68 -46.35
N LEU A 628 -7.22 14.47 -46.42
CA LEU A 628 -8.01 14.77 -47.61
C LEU A 628 -8.07 16.26 -47.94
N ASP A 629 -8.17 17.13 -46.93
CA ASP A 629 -8.19 18.58 -47.14
C ASP A 629 -6.85 19.05 -47.73
N ASN A 630 -5.73 18.60 -47.16
CA ASN A 630 -4.40 18.89 -47.67
C ASN A 630 -4.19 18.37 -49.09
N ALA A 631 -4.59 17.13 -49.37
CA ALA A 631 -4.49 16.54 -50.71
C ALA A 631 -5.35 17.28 -51.75
N SER A 632 -6.55 17.71 -51.37
CA SER A 632 -7.44 18.47 -52.26
C SER A 632 -6.90 19.87 -52.54
N ARG A 633 -6.36 20.57 -51.52
CA ARG A 633 -5.72 21.88 -51.69
C ARG A 633 -4.46 21.81 -52.57
N ALA A 634 -3.62 20.80 -52.36
CA ALA A 634 -2.38 20.64 -53.11
C ALA A 634 -2.60 20.33 -54.60
N THR A 635 -3.63 19.54 -54.91
CA THR A 635 -3.94 19.15 -56.30
C THR A 635 -4.92 20.09 -57.00
N GLY A 636 -5.53 21.04 -56.28
CA GLY A 636 -6.56 21.94 -56.81
C GLY A 636 -7.86 21.26 -57.24
N THR A 637 -8.02 19.95 -56.98
CA THR A 637 -9.14 19.13 -57.44
C THR A 637 -9.76 18.33 -56.29
N GLY A 638 -10.90 17.68 -56.54
CA GLY A 638 -11.51 16.78 -55.56
C GLY A 638 -10.65 15.55 -55.29
N SER A 639 -10.60 15.11 -54.03
CA SER A 639 -9.81 13.95 -53.60
C SER A 639 -10.69 12.93 -52.86
N TYR A 640 -10.30 11.66 -52.89
CA TYR A 640 -10.95 10.57 -52.16
C TYR A 640 -9.93 9.55 -51.70
N LEU A 641 -10.28 8.83 -50.63
CA LEU A 641 -9.52 7.70 -50.10
C LEU A 641 -10.45 6.64 -49.52
N LEU A 642 -9.90 5.45 -49.34
CA LEU A 642 -10.55 4.32 -48.68
C LEU A 642 -9.92 4.12 -47.30
N ALA A 643 -10.73 3.91 -46.27
CA ALA A 643 -10.25 3.66 -44.90
C ALA A 643 -11.12 2.65 -44.16
N LEU A 644 -10.61 2.12 -43.05
CA LEU A 644 -11.40 1.34 -42.09
C LEU A 644 -12.45 2.22 -41.40
N ASP A 645 -13.58 1.63 -41.05
CA ASP A 645 -14.63 2.29 -40.26
C ASP A 645 -14.63 1.76 -38.81
N TYR A 646 -14.09 2.56 -37.89
CA TYR A 646 -14.08 2.22 -36.46
C TYR A 646 -15.45 2.40 -35.80
N GLU A 647 -16.37 3.14 -36.41
CA GLU A 647 -17.75 3.30 -35.91
C GLU A 647 -18.62 2.09 -36.27
N ASN A 648 -18.34 1.45 -37.43
CA ASN A 648 -19.09 0.31 -37.94
C ASN A 648 -18.15 -0.88 -38.22
N PRO A 649 -17.77 -1.66 -37.20
CA PRO A 649 -16.89 -2.81 -37.39
C PRO A 649 -17.48 -3.80 -38.42
N GLY A 650 -16.67 -4.23 -39.38
CA GLY A 650 -17.12 -5.04 -40.53
C GLY A 650 -17.51 -4.22 -41.77
N CYS A 651 -17.37 -2.90 -41.72
CA CYS A 651 -17.51 -2.01 -42.87
C CYS A 651 -16.19 -1.28 -43.21
N LEU A 652 -16.12 -0.80 -44.45
CA LEU A 652 -15.11 0.15 -44.92
C LEU A 652 -15.79 1.49 -45.20
N ALA A 653 -15.02 2.57 -45.33
CA ALA A 653 -15.56 3.87 -45.67
C ALA A 653 -14.75 4.54 -46.78
N ILE A 654 -15.46 5.05 -47.81
CA ILE A 654 -14.89 5.99 -48.77
C ILE A 654 -15.09 7.39 -48.20
N HIS A 655 -13.99 8.07 -47.93
CA HIS A 655 -13.99 9.48 -47.56
C HIS A 655 -13.61 10.29 -48.79
N PHE A 656 -14.39 11.31 -49.11
CA PHE A 656 -14.13 12.14 -50.29
C PHE A 656 -14.51 13.59 -50.08
N LYS A 657 -13.73 14.46 -50.72
CA LYS A 657 -13.94 15.89 -50.78
C LYS A 657 -14.08 16.27 -52.26
N PRO A 658 -15.27 16.71 -52.73
CA PRO A 658 -15.54 16.87 -54.16
C PRO A 658 -14.78 18.04 -54.81
N ASN A 659 -14.47 19.09 -54.06
CA ASN A 659 -13.62 20.20 -54.51
C ASN A 659 -12.92 20.86 -53.30
N PRO A 660 -11.84 21.64 -53.50
CA PRO A 660 -11.09 22.26 -52.41
C PRO A 660 -11.93 23.23 -51.55
N LYS A 661 -12.95 23.86 -52.15
CA LYS A 661 -13.86 24.82 -51.49
C LYS A 661 -14.98 24.16 -50.68
N ALA A 662 -15.16 22.84 -50.76
CA ALA A 662 -16.19 22.13 -50.02
C ALA A 662 -15.88 22.18 -48.52
N ALA A 663 -16.85 22.61 -47.70
CA ALA A 663 -16.65 22.82 -46.27
C ALA A 663 -16.41 21.51 -45.49
N LEU A 664 -16.98 20.39 -45.94
CA LEU A 664 -16.97 19.11 -45.22
C LEU A 664 -16.53 17.94 -46.12
N VAL A 665 -15.78 17.01 -45.54
CA VAL A 665 -15.50 15.70 -46.13
C VAL A 665 -16.75 14.83 -46.01
N LYS A 666 -17.12 14.15 -47.09
CA LYS A 666 -18.24 13.20 -47.09
C LYS A 666 -17.73 11.78 -46.84
N LYS A 667 -18.48 11.01 -46.04
CA LYS A 667 -18.21 9.60 -45.72
C LYS A 667 -19.33 8.72 -46.30
N TRP A 668 -18.96 7.75 -47.13
CA TRP A 668 -19.88 6.70 -47.61
C TRP A 668 -19.45 5.34 -47.09
N VAL A 669 -20.35 4.65 -46.40
CA VAL A 669 -20.11 3.34 -45.78
C VAL A 669 -20.27 2.22 -46.81
N ILE A 670 -19.31 1.31 -46.82
CA ILE A 670 -19.28 0.12 -47.65
C ILE A 670 -19.42 -1.10 -46.73
N LYS A 671 -20.48 -1.86 -46.92
CA LYS A 671 -20.65 -3.14 -46.21
C LYS A 671 -19.80 -4.19 -46.93
N VAL A 672 -18.89 -4.83 -46.19
CA VAL A 672 -18.08 -5.92 -46.74
C VAL A 672 -18.80 -7.24 -46.49
N ARG A 673 -18.88 -8.07 -47.52
CA ARG A 673 -19.47 -9.42 -47.47
C ARG A 673 -18.49 -10.42 -48.06
N PRO A 674 -18.68 -11.73 -47.80
CA PRO A 674 -17.94 -12.75 -48.52
C PRO A 674 -18.09 -12.51 -50.03
N ASN A 675 -16.97 -12.36 -50.73
CA ASN A 675 -16.87 -12.18 -52.18
C ASN A 675 -17.43 -10.88 -52.79
N GLU A 676 -18.03 -9.95 -52.02
CA GLU A 676 -18.58 -8.69 -52.58
C GLU A 676 -18.41 -7.47 -51.65
N PHE A 677 -18.32 -6.28 -52.25
CA PHE A 677 -18.43 -4.98 -51.60
C PHE A 677 -19.79 -4.36 -51.93
N CYS A 678 -20.53 -3.93 -50.92
CA CYS A 678 -21.84 -3.29 -51.10
C CYS A 678 -21.77 -1.79 -50.78
N LEU A 679 -22.10 -0.95 -51.75
CA LEU A 679 -22.22 0.51 -51.61
C LEU A 679 -23.68 0.92 -51.85
N GLY A 680 -24.37 1.35 -50.78
CA GLY A 680 -25.81 1.61 -50.80
C GLY A 680 -26.65 0.33 -51.02
N ASP A 681 -27.93 0.49 -51.41
CA ASP A 681 -28.87 -0.63 -51.52
C ASP A 681 -28.73 -1.43 -52.83
N ARG A 682 -28.21 -0.81 -53.90
CA ARG A 682 -28.15 -1.41 -55.25
C ARG A 682 -26.73 -1.67 -55.78
N GLY A 683 -25.70 -1.06 -55.20
CA GLY A 683 -24.32 -1.21 -55.69
C GLY A 683 -23.63 -2.43 -55.10
N ARG A 684 -23.49 -3.52 -55.88
CA ARG A 684 -22.70 -4.70 -55.51
C ARG A 684 -21.51 -4.83 -56.43
N TYR A 685 -20.32 -4.94 -55.86
CA TYR A 685 -19.07 -4.90 -56.61
C TYR A 685 -18.17 -6.07 -56.21
N PRO A 686 -17.63 -6.84 -57.17
CA PRO A 686 -16.81 -8.01 -56.86
C PRO A 686 -15.41 -7.65 -56.35
N ASN A 687 -14.88 -6.47 -56.68
CA ASN A 687 -13.53 -6.06 -56.30
C ASN A 687 -13.45 -4.55 -56.04
N VAL A 688 -12.38 -4.09 -55.39
CA VAL A 688 -12.21 -2.68 -55.02
C VAL A 688 -12.14 -1.76 -56.25
N GLY A 689 -11.58 -2.23 -57.37
CA GLY A 689 -11.51 -1.45 -58.60
C GLY A 689 -12.89 -1.11 -59.18
N THR A 690 -13.76 -2.12 -59.30
CA THR A 690 -15.15 -1.94 -59.76
C THR A 690 -15.98 -1.12 -58.77
N LEU A 691 -15.76 -1.31 -57.47
CA LEU A 691 -16.37 -0.48 -56.42
C LEU A 691 -16.03 1.00 -56.59
N ILE A 692 -14.75 1.32 -56.79
CA ILE A 692 -14.30 2.72 -56.95
C ILE A 692 -14.82 3.32 -58.27
N ASN A 693 -14.89 2.54 -59.35
CA ASN A 693 -15.48 3.01 -60.60
C ASN A 693 -16.97 3.32 -60.42
N GLY A 694 -17.72 2.42 -59.77
CA GLY A 694 -19.12 2.65 -59.43
C GLY A 694 -19.30 3.88 -58.53
N PHE A 695 -18.46 4.03 -57.50
CA PHE A 695 -18.42 5.24 -56.67
C PHE A 695 -18.21 6.51 -57.50
N LYS A 696 -17.22 6.53 -58.41
CA LYS A 696 -16.94 7.70 -59.26
C LYS A 696 -18.12 8.04 -60.17
N THR A 697 -18.78 7.05 -60.75
CA THR A 697 -19.99 7.26 -61.57
C THR A 697 -21.11 7.87 -60.76
N ILE A 698 -21.38 7.34 -59.56
CA ILE A 698 -22.44 7.86 -58.67
C ILE A 698 -22.08 9.28 -58.19
N ALA A 699 -20.83 9.52 -57.79
CA ALA A 699 -20.36 10.83 -57.34
C ALA A 699 -20.38 11.90 -58.44
N ALA A 700 -20.04 11.53 -59.68
CA ALA A 700 -20.14 12.40 -60.85
C ALA A 700 -21.59 12.76 -61.16
N ASN A 701 -22.51 11.79 -61.15
CA ASN A 701 -23.94 12.01 -61.38
C ASN A 701 -24.57 12.92 -60.31
N ILE A 702 -24.13 12.80 -59.05
CA ILE A 702 -24.58 13.69 -57.96
C ILE A 702 -24.04 15.12 -58.14
N SER A 703 -22.84 15.28 -58.72
CA SER A 703 -22.22 16.59 -58.95
C SER A 703 -22.85 17.32 -60.14
N SER A 704 -23.29 16.59 -61.19
CA SER A 704 -23.97 17.15 -62.36
C SER A 704 -25.47 17.43 -62.12
N ALA A 705 -26.16 16.64 -61.28
CA ALA A 705 -27.54 16.91 -60.89
C ALA A 705 -27.71 18.24 -60.11
N ASN A 706 -26.66 18.68 -59.39
CA ASN A 706 -26.64 19.94 -58.65
C ASN A 706 -26.36 21.19 -59.52
N GLN A 707 -26.07 21.06 -60.81
CA GLN A 707 -25.89 22.20 -61.73
C GLN A 707 -27.15 22.52 -62.55
N ASN A 708 -28.09 21.57 -62.67
CA ASN A 708 -29.36 21.74 -63.40
C ASN A 708 -30.54 21.21 -62.58
N SER A 709 -30.88 21.86 -61.46
CA SER A 709 -32.24 21.83 -60.89
C SER A 709 -32.36 22.76 -59.67
N ALA A 710 -33.50 23.47 -59.60
CA ALA A 710 -33.97 24.17 -58.41
C ALA A 710 -34.19 23.16 -57.25
N PRO A 711 -34.18 23.61 -55.97
CA PRO A 711 -33.95 22.71 -54.85
C PRO A 711 -35.14 21.76 -54.68
N THR A 712 -34.91 20.49 -55.00
CA THR A 712 -35.79 19.39 -54.63
C THR A 712 -35.14 18.64 -53.47
N ARG A 713 -35.97 18.29 -52.47
CA ARG A 713 -35.62 17.80 -51.12
C ARG A 713 -34.38 16.88 -51.05
N PRO A 714 -33.50 17.04 -50.03
CA PRO A 714 -32.41 16.11 -49.81
C PRO A 714 -32.94 14.70 -49.49
N PHE A 715 -32.31 13.70 -50.11
CA PHE A 715 -32.48 12.28 -49.80
C PHE A 715 -32.38 12.06 -48.28
N GLN A 716 -33.45 11.50 -47.71
CA GLN A 716 -33.49 11.02 -46.34
C GLN A 716 -32.34 10.03 -46.10
N GLN A 717 -31.52 10.33 -45.09
CA GLN A 717 -30.82 9.29 -44.36
C GLN A 717 -31.86 8.33 -43.82
N LEU A 718 -31.98 7.16 -44.43
CA LEU A 718 -32.63 6.02 -43.82
C LEU A 718 -31.79 5.62 -42.61
N SER A 719 -32.27 6.04 -41.45
CA SER A 719 -32.05 5.38 -40.17
C SER A 719 -32.26 3.89 -40.38
N SER A 720 -31.20 3.10 -40.21
CA SER A 720 -31.36 1.66 -40.07
C SER A 720 -32.04 1.39 -38.73
N HIS A 721 -33.37 1.29 -38.74
CA HIS A 721 -34.12 0.52 -37.76
C HIS A 721 -33.57 -0.91 -37.78
N TYR A 722 -32.78 -1.26 -36.76
CA TYR A 722 -32.78 -2.62 -36.28
C TYR A 722 -34.07 -2.80 -35.48
N ASN A 723 -34.95 -3.67 -35.98
CA ASN A 723 -36.08 -4.19 -35.23
C ASN A 723 -35.53 -4.86 -33.96
N HIS A 724 -35.57 -4.15 -32.84
CA HIS A 724 -35.73 -4.78 -31.55
C HIS A 724 -37.18 -5.26 -31.45
N PRO A 725 -37.46 -6.53 -31.13
CA PRO A 725 -38.79 -6.85 -30.62
C PRO A 725 -39.01 -6.03 -29.34
N PRO A 726 -40.21 -5.51 -29.10
CA PRO A 726 -40.51 -4.81 -27.85
C PRO A 726 -40.27 -5.76 -26.66
N PRO A 727 -39.81 -5.24 -25.51
CA PRO A 727 -39.68 -6.06 -24.31
C PRO A 727 -41.04 -6.69 -23.98
N PRO A 728 -41.07 -7.95 -23.47
CA PRO A 728 -42.32 -8.56 -23.04
C PRO A 728 -42.95 -7.70 -21.93
N PRO A 729 -44.29 -7.58 -21.90
CA PRO A 729 -44.97 -6.87 -20.84
C PRO A 729 -44.69 -7.55 -19.48
N PRO A 730 -44.60 -6.79 -18.39
CA PRO A 730 -44.48 -7.37 -17.06
C PRO A 730 -45.67 -8.29 -16.77
N PRO A 731 -45.48 -9.38 -16.00
CA PRO A 731 -46.56 -10.28 -15.66
C PRO A 731 -47.65 -9.54 -14.86
N PRO A 732 -48.93 -9.91 -15.00
CA PRO A 732 -50.02 -9.25 -14.31
C PRO A 732 -49.94 -9.51 -12.81
N SER A 733 -49.71 -8.45 -12.04
CA SER A 733 -49.87 -8.46 -10.58
C SER A 733 -51.36 -8.63 -10.24
N GLN A 734 -51.80 -9.85 -10.01
CA GLN A 734 -53.00 -10.10 -9.24
C GLN A 734 -52.70 -9.78 -7.77
N HIS A 735 -53.17 -8.62 -7.31
CA HIS A 735 -53.85 -8.48 -6.01
C HIS A 735 -54.34 -7.03 -5.86
N GLN A 736 -55.59 -6.80 -6.26
CA GLN A 736 -56.47 -5.89 -5.55
C GLN A 736 -57.11 -6.67 -4.41
N GLN A 737 -56.94 -6.20 -3.17
CA GLN A 737 -57.98 -6.00 -2.17
C GLN A 737 -57.33 -5.73 -0.80
N GLN A 738 -57.32 -4.48 -0.32
CA GLN A 738 -58.22 -4.00 0.75
C GLN A 738 -57.80 -2.64 1.35
N HIS A 739 -58.83 -1.80 1.57
CA HIS A 739 -58.95 -0.61 2.43
C HIS A 739 -58.15 0.66 2.07
N GLN A 740 -58.76 1.70 1.46
CA GLN A 740 -59.68 2.72 2.01
C GLN A 740 -59.26 3.35 3.36
N HIS A 741 -58.69 4.56 3.33
CA HIS A 741 -59.34 5.80 3.83
C HIS A 741 -58.42 7.05 3.73
N GLN A 742 -59.01 8.14 3.19
CA GLN A 742 -58.80 9.58 3.50
C GLN A 742 -57.40 10.21 3.32
N GLN A 743 -57.21 11.49 3.00
CA GLN A 743 -57.89 12.60 2.30
C GLN A 743 -56.84 13.75 2.31
N HIS A 744 -56.74 14.55 1.23
CA HIS A 744 -56.13 15.90 1.13
C HIS A 744 -54.60 16.04 1.42
N HIS A 745 -53.76 16.77 0.68
CA HIS A 745 -53.87 18.11 0.09
C HIS A 745 -52.80 18.32 -1.01
N HIS A 746 -53.11 19.17 -1.98
CA HIS A 746 -52.16 19.82 -2.89
C HIS A 746 -51.09 20.63 -2.14
N ASN A 747 -49.84 20.61 -2.61
CA ASN A 747 -49.14 21.84 -2.98
C ASN A 747 -47.83 21.60 -3.77
N TYR A 748 -47.69 22.36 -4.86
CA TYR A 748 -46.44 22.65 -5.54
C TYR A 748 -45.54 23.51 -4.64
N HIS A 749 -44.27 23.16 -4.45
CA HIS A 749 -43.24 24.17 -4.16
C HIS A 749 -41.81 23.74 -4.57
N HIS A 750 -41.10 24.73 -5.07
CA HIS A 750 -39.76 24.73 -5.64
C HIS A 750 -38.68 24.16 -4.70
N GLN A 751 -37.74 23.40 -5.25
CA GLN A 751 -36.49 23.04 -4.56
C GLN A 751 -35.54 24.26 -4.48
N PRO A 752 -34.93 24.56 -3.32
CA PRO A 752 -33.83 25.52 -3.24
C PRO A 752 -32.48 24.84 -3.57
N PRO A 753 -31.46 25.59 -4.01
CA PRO A 753 -30.14 25.06 -4.32
C PRO A 753 -29.40 24.58 -3.05
N PRO A 754 -28.39 23.70 -3.19
CA PRO A 754 -27.68 23.12 -2.04
C PRO A 754 -26.83 24.17 -1.29
N PRO A 755 -26.63 24.00 0.03
CA PRO A 755 -25.87 24.94 0.85
C PRO A 755 -24.35 24.84 0.59
N PRO A 756 -23.58 25.92 0.85
CA PRO A 756 -22.13 25.92 0.71
C PRO A 756 -21.44 25.06 1.79
N PRO A 757 -20.18 24.63 1.57
CA PRO A 757 -19.46 23.76 2.50
C PRO A 757 -19.20 24.47 3.83
N PRO A 758 -19.19 23.74 4.97
CA PRO A 758 -19.03 24.34 6.28
C PRO A 758 -17.61 24.89 6.46
N HIS A 759 -17.55 26.10 7.03
CA HIS A 759 -16.32 26.74 7.49
C HIS A 759 -15.55 25.81 8.45
N THR A 760 -14.24 25.72 8.22
CA THR A 760 -13.25 25.13 9.14
C THR A 760 -13.41 25.71 10.55
N ALA A 761 -13.86 24.87 11.49
CA ALA A 761 -13.71 25.14 12.91
C ALA A 761 -12.24 24.88 13.34
N PRO A 762 -11.71 25.65 14.30
CA PRO A 762 -10.31 25.55 14.72
C PRO A 762 -10.05 24.27 15.52
N TYR A 763 -8.86 23.72 15.34
CA TYR A 763 -8.30 22.55 16.04
C TYR A 763 -8.51 22.60 17.56
N PRO A 764 -8.96 21.50 18.21
CA PRO A 764 -8.83 21.37 19.66
C PRO A 764 -7.38 21.00 19.99
N SER A 765 -6.67 21.93 20.62
CA SER A 765 -5.41 21.70 21.30
C SER A 765 -5.62 20.74 22.48
N TYR A 766 -5.12 19.51 22.37
CA TYR A 766 -4.98 18.59 23.50
C TYR A 766 -3.85 19.09 24.41
N TYR A 767 -4.21 19.88 25.42
CA TYR A 767 -3.41 20.05 26.63
C TYR A 767 -3.78 18.92 27.59
N HIS A 768 -2.86 18.01 27.87
CA HIS A 768 -2.99 17.08 28.99
C HIS A 768 -2.71 17.83 30.30
N HIS A 769 -3.72 17.90 31.16
CA HIS A 769 -3.56 18.21 32.58
C HIS A 769 -2.98 16.98 33.30
N HIS A 770 -1.92 17.24 34.07
CA HIS A 770 -1.43 16.37 35.13
C HIS A 770 -2.27 16.57 36.41
N GLN A 771 -2.91 15.51 36.88
CA GLN A 771 -3.30 15.22 38.28
C GLN A 771 -3.41 13.68 38.34
N GLN A 772 -2.83 12.90 39.26
CA GLN A 772 -2.25 13.11 40.58
C GLN A 772 -0.90 12.41 40.69
#